data_AF-A0A532UMZ8-F1
#
_entry.id   AF-A0A532UMZ8-F1
#
_cell.length_a   1.000
_cell.length_b   1.000
_cell.length_c   1.000
_cell.angle_alpha   90.00
_cell.angle_beta   90.00
_cell.angle_gamma   90.00
#
_symmetry.space_group_name_H-M   'P 1'
#
loop_
_entity.id
_entity.type
_entity.pdbx_description
1 polymer ?
#
loop_
_entity_poly.entity_id
_entity_poly.type
_entity_poly.pdbx_seq_one_letter_code
_entity_poly.pdbx_strand_id
1 'polypeptide(L)'
;MIATQHLKHPAKCQVRSFVTTIVCLIVLSTSSLASQTVERFGFFEASFQAADRYENPYTDLQASAVIQRPDGTKRTLALFWDGAHSWKIRISPDLAGKWRFKVHSADDGLDGQTGEFTSVPSKRKGSIRPMPGFAHHFSRQDGTPFLFWGDTGWALYQDEVSEKLNRKAVFHYIHERAGQGVNVIHSMLLQEAGWGNRGGDPFESMAEETLNPAYWREIDLRLQYLNNKGIIGGLVLAWGDKRRKEPYAWRRFPHLEARKRYARYIASRYGAYDVYFIVSGEWHAEIRTRPNVTEQAIREEFIEIGDVLHEADVHNRMIGIHPMTQHGSVREFNKASWMSFGDYQQNYRMLHERILESRSASSGQARPHPGPIVNSEYGYFLRDSNFDGVVDKPNSFSADAMRHATWDIIMAGGYPVTGYGTTYMGGNRDKGPFNVDDPRNDVWEHQYHVAQRFLRDLEWWKLQPHDDWISSSTPRSSDRQVRLGPAQGPKRTLLCPPETTYWLLAEQGEHYVAYVRGVTEKVTIKFGRDVVDLRMARLLDPRTGEKKIIDKKTPLKDRFEWSPPDSRDWVLHLARSAELDDGRYLKAVKDFAEVVIEKGRDTYGNNHTPLFADGLHAGSLKPVIWKKDGQSWVLSNFASQQPLIRILDGLSTLTADSKYRRAAADATGHVLQHLQSDNGLLYWGGHLAWDLQTDRPVGQYAGAHEMKGHQPYYSFMWKVDPESTRKLMGAIWATHILDWSRLDYNRHANTEKPAKPKWNHEFADAIEVPFPTDGGNLSFANVTPPLMHSGTMLAALDKNNRALIWTRRLVYRWQQGKHPETGLCGGQLSYRKHDRAQDALGHVHPSINEAKIVASYHQTSRYHHIPLAQMQAGQTLLEAGGKYADAGREFIAWALDDLKIYARRCWDPDTGRFVALMTDCTPLKWQEAKEGYYVPESFAPRKPDGHLLWSYAMAYRLSEDDVHWRMARQMGRSLGIGDIGLPNGEQQAFNLRADSADWRLIYALLELHRATGNRSMLKMACVVADNLLKLQTTTGLFPRPQREYARTGDEIPLALLHLTAALDGKSDRMPRPMFDSRFFHCEYHGQLAEHQKKRADKRTYDNYVFYGSP
;
A
#
# COMPACT_ATOMS: atom_id res chain seq x y z
N MET A 1 58.54 29.70 -15.78
CA MET A 1 60.00 29.84 -15.80
C MET A 1 60.61 28.53 -15.32
N ILE A 2 61.38 27.86 -16.19
CA ILE A 2 62.59 27.01 -16.01
C ILE A 2 62.90 26.59 -14.55
N ALA A 3 63.31 25.38 -14.16
CA ALA A 3 63.46 24.03 -14.75
C ALA A 3 63.97 23.07 -13.64
N THR A 4 63.84 21.75 -13.87
CA THR A 4 64.72 20.59 -13.51
C THR A 4 65.60 20.65 -12.24
N GLN A 5 65.77 19.63 -11.39
CA GLN A 5 66.06 18.20 -11.64
C GLN A 5 66.21 17.50 -10.26
N HIS A 6 65.85 16.22 -10.11
CA HIS A 6 66.70 15.18 -9.45
C HIS A 6 66.07 13.79 -9.42
N LEU A 7 66.96 12.79 -9.54
CA LEU A 7 66.79 11.35 -9.70
C LEU A 7 66.45 10.59 -8.39
N LYS A 8 65.75 9.45 -8.50
CA LYS A 8 66.20 8.11 -8.00
C LYS A 8 65.23 6.97 -8.41
N HIS A 9 65.81 5.82 -8.73
CA HIS A 9 65.25 4.51 -9.11
C HIS A 9 64.51 3.79 -7.94
N PRO A 10 63.62 2.78 -8.16
CA PRO A 10 64.05 1.41 -8.53
C PRO A 10 63.14 0.52 -9.43
N ALA A 11 63.81 -0.47 -10.02
CA ALA A 11 63.45 -1.81 -10.50
C ALA A 11 62.00 -2.22 -10.88
N LYS A 12 61.89 -2.46 -12.19
CA LYS A 12 61.01 -3.31 -13.03
C LYS A 12 60.24 -4.48 -12.35
N CYS A 13 58.94 -4.54 -12.64
CA CYS A 13 58.18 -5.79 -12.77
C CYS A 13 57.33 -5.72 -14.06
N GLN A 14 57.48 -6.72 -14.95
CA GLN A 14 56.88 -6.78 -16.28
C GLN A 14 55.40 -7.19 -16.21
N VAL A 15 54.52 -6.40 -16.84
CA VAL A 15 53.13 -6.77 -17.11
C VAL A 15 53.06 -7.48 -18.46
N ARG A 16 52.63 -8.75 -18.46
CA ARG A 16 52.34 -9.52 -19.68
C ARG A 16 50.92 -9.24 -20.15
N SER A 17 50.77 -8.72 -21.37
CA SER A 17 49.53 -8.76 -22.14
C SER A 17 49.21 -10.20 -22.53
N PHE A 18 48.03 -10.70 -22.17
CA PHE A 18 47.44 -11.88 -22.80
C PHE A 18 46.29 -11.44 -23.71
N VAL A 19 46.53 -11.60 -25.01
CA VAL A 19 45.50 -11.59 -26.06
C VAL A 19 44.76 -12.91 -25.96
N THR A 20 43.45 -12.89 -25.71
CA THR A 20 42.60 -14.08 -25.81
C THR A 20 41.75 -13.97 -27.06
N THR A 21 42.20 -14.65 -28.11
CA THR A 21 41.42 -14.95 -29.32
C THR A 21 40.24 -15.85 -28.92
N ILE A 22 39.01 -15.31 -28.94
CA ILE A 22 37.79 -16.11 -28.81
C ILE A 22 37.51 -16.75 -30.17
N VAL A 23 37.71 -18.07 -30.26
CA VAL A 23 37.24 -18.91 -31.36
C VAL A 23 35.72 -19.03 -31.22
N CYS A 24 34.99 -18.51 -32.20
CA CYS A 24 33.55 -18.72 -32.35
C CYS A 24 33.29 -20.19 -32.73
N LEU A 25 32.89 -21.00 -31.76
CA LEU A 25 32.28 -22.31 -32.00
C LEU A 25 30.81 -22.08 -32.36
N ILE A 26 30.45 -22.32 -33.62
CA ILE A 26 29.06 -22.44 -34.06
C ILE A 26 28.53 -23.75 -33.46
N VAL A 27 27.87 -23.64 -32.30
CA VAL A 27 26.98 -24.68 -31.79
C VAL A 27 25.58 -24.31 -32.27
N LEU A 28 25.09 -24.99 -33.29
CA LEU A 28 23.68 -25.04 -33.63
C LEU A 28 22.95 -25.79 -32.51
N SER A 29 22.69 -25.11 -31.41
CA SER A 29 21.75 -25.55 -30.39
C SER A 29 20.36 -25.12 -30.82
N THR A 30 19.57 -26.07 -31.34
CA THR A 30 18.11 -25.95 -31.39
C THR A 30 17.57 -25.93 -29.96
N SER A 31 17.73 -24.78 -29.32
CA SER A 31 17.13 -24.49 -28.03
C SER A 31 15.65 -24.31 -28.30
N SER A 32 14.82 -25.24 -27.82
CA SER A 32 13.40 -24.98 -27.57
C SER A 32 13.34 -23.81 -26.57
N LEU A 33 13.36 -22.58 -27.09
CA LEU A 33 13.20 -21.36 -26.32
C LEU A 33 11.83 -21.42 -25.63
N ALA A 34 11.84 -21.60 -24.31
CA ALA A 34 10.64 -21.37 -23.52
C ALA A 34 10.18 -19.93 -23.81
N SER A 35 8.98 -19.79 -24.40
CA SER A 35 8.36 -18.49 -24.70
C SER A 35 8.43 -17.58 -23.47
N GLN A 36 9.02 -16.38 -23.63
CA GLN A 36 9.14 -15.39 -22.56
C GLN A 36 7.76 -15.09 -21.98
N THR A 37 7.62 -15.12 -20.66
CA THR A 37 6.37 -14.75 -20.00
C THR A 37 6.41 -13.28 -19.61
N VAL A 38 5.36 -12.53 -19.97
CA VAL A 38 5.21 -11.10 -19.70
C VAL A 38 3.87 -10.88 -19.03
N GLU A 39 3.82 -10.09 -17.97
CA GLU A 39 2.54 -9.71 -17.36
C GLU A 39 1.68 -8.90 -18.33
N ARG A 40 0.34 -9.04 -18.28
CA ARG A 40 -0.59 -8.11 -18.95
C ARG A 40 -0.31 -6.69 -18.43
N PHE A 41 -0.23 -5.73 -19.34
CA PHE A 41 0.27 -4.37 -19.12
C PHE A 41 1.72 -4.28 -18.62
N GLY A 42 2.47 -5.37 -18.71
CA GLY A 42 3.91 -5.43 -18.50
C GLY A 42 4.67 -4.83 -19.67
N PHE A 43 5.96 -5.15 -19.73
CA PHE A 43 6.88 -4.58 -20.70
C PHE A 43 7.66 -5.70 -21.39
N PHE A 44 7.51 -5.82 -22.71
CA PHE A 44 8.28 -6.69 -23.58
C PHE A 44 9.18 -5.84 -24.47
N GLU A 45 10.45 -6.22 -24.62
CA GLU A 45 11.40 -5.59 -25.55
C GLU A 45 12.17 -6.69 -26.30
N ALA A 46 12.30 -6.53 -27.61
CA ALA A 46 13.20 -7.33 -28.42
C ALA A 46 14.12 -6.40 -29.25
N SER A 47 15.34 -6.87 -29.51
CA SER A 47 16.36 -6.15 -30.27
C SER A 47 16.80 -6.95 -31.49
N PHE A 48 17.03 -6.25 -32.59
CA PHE A 48 17.45 -6.78 -33.88
C PHE A 48 18.65 -5.99 -34.38
N GLN A 49 19.45 -6.57 -35.27
CA GLN A 49 20.60 -5.91 -35.85
C GLN A 49 20.37 -5.74 -37.36
N ALA A 50 20.52 -4.51 -37.85
CA ALA A 50 20.59 -4.25 -39.28
C ALA A 50 21.84 -4.91 -39.86
N ALA A 51 21.71 -5.56 -41.01
CA ALA A 51 22.83 -6.19 -41.71
C ALA A 51 23.74 -5.14 -42.33
N ASP A 52 23.15 -4.10 -42.91
CA ASP A 52 23.88 -3.05 -43.58
C ASP A 52 24.26 -1.90 -42.63
N ARG A 53 25.21 -1.09 -43.10
CA ARG A 53 25.60 0.17 -42.46
C ARG A 53 24.97 1.33 -43.22
N TYR A 54 24.20 2.13 -42.51
CA TYR A 54 23.58 3.36 -43.02
C TYR A 54 24.33 4.59 -42.50
N GLU A 55 24.33 5.67 -43.28
CA GLU A 55 24.98 6.92 -42.89
C GLU A 55 24.21 7.58 -41.75
N ASN A 56 22.89 7.69 -41.90
CA ASN A 56 21.97 8.09 -40.85
C ASN A 56 20.84 7.05 -40.71
N PRO A 57 21.01 6.01 -39.88
CA PRO A 57 20.00 4.96 -39.72
C PRO A 57 18.62 5.47 -39.30
N TYR A 58 18.53 6.62 -38.63
CA TYR A 58 17.27 7.23 -38.21
C TYR A 58 16.44 7.75 -39.41
N THR A 59 17.09 8.24 -40.47
CA THR A 59 16.42 8.72 -41.70
C THR A 59 16.37 7.66 -42.80
N ASP A 60 17.43 6.88 -42.94
CA ASP A 60 17.72 6.08 -44.14
C ASP A 60 17.04 4.71 -44.12
N LEU A 61 16.63 4.22 -42.96
CA LEU A 61 16.01 2.91 -42.79
C LEU A 61 14.68 3.02 -42.04
N GLN A 62 13.71 2.19 -42.44
CA GLN A 62 12.44 2.03 -41.76
C GLN A 62 12.17 0.54 -41.54
N ALA A 63 11.74 0.19 -40.33
CA ALA A 63 11.32 -1.15 -40.00
C ALA A 63 10.01 -1.11 -39.22
N SER A 64 9.13 -2.07 -39.47
CA SER A 64 7.86 -2.22 -38.76
C SER A 64 7.62 -3.68 -38.41
N ALA A 65 6.73 -3.96 -37.47
CA ALA A 65 6.33 -5.31 -37.13
C ALA A 65 4.81 -5.44 -37.13
N VAL A 66 4.32 -6.49 -37.76
CA VAL A 66 2.93 -6.92 -37.65
C VAL A 66 2.80 -7.79 -36.41
N ILE A 67 2.13 -7.27 -35.39
CA ILE A 67 1.86 -7.92 -34.12
C ILE A 67 0.52 -8.64 -34.20
N GLN A 68 0.52 -9.95 -34.03
CA GLN A 68 -0.68 -10.76 -33.87
C GLN A 68 -1.01 -10.94 -32.38
N ARG A 69 -2.19 -10.46 -32.00
CA ARG A 69 -2.73 -10.50 -30.64
C ARG A 69 -3.38 -11.87 -30.35
N PRO A 70 -3.59 -12.24 -29.07
CA PRO A 70 -4.22 -13.51 -28.69
C PRO A 70 -5.65 -13.69 -29.23
N ASP A 71 -6.37 -12.58 -29.46
CA ASP A 71 -7.73 -12.56 -30.03
C ASP A 71 -7.74 -12.69 -31.57
N GLY A 72 -6.57 -12.86 -32.20
CA GLY A 72 -6.41 -12.98 -33.64
C GLY A 72 -6.31 -11.65 -34.38
N THR A 73 -6.57 -10.51 -33.72
CA THR A 73 -6.43 -9.19 -34.34
C THR A 73 -4.95 -8.86 -34.58
N LYS A 74 -4.68 -8.02 -35.58
CA LYS A 74 -3.32 -7.60 -35.94
C LYS A 74 -3.17 -6.08 -35.78
N ARG A 75 -2.01 -5.64 -35.32
CA ARG A 75 -1.60 -4.22 -35.27
C ARG A 75 -0.20 -4.07 -35.86
N THR A 76 0.09 -2.95 -36.50
CA THR A 76 1.43 -2.66 -37.03
C THR A 76 2.11 -1.65 -36.13
N LEU A 77 3.33 -1.95 -35.68
CA LEU A 77 4.14 -1.07 -34.82
C LEU A 77 5.47 -0.78 -35.53
N ALA A 78 5.91 0.48 -35.56
CA ALA A 78 7.25 0.80 -36.05
C ALA A 78 8.33 0.34 -35.04
N LEU A 79 9.44 -0.17 -35.56
CA LEU A 79 10.65 -0.34 -34.76
C LEU A 79 11.34 1.03 -34.65
N PHE A 80 12.16 1.19 -33.62
CA PHE A 80 12.98 2.38 -33.45
C PHE A 80 14.47 2.03 -33.41
N TRP A 81 15.29 2.91 -33.98
CA TRP A 81 16.74 2.81 -33.92
C TRP A 81 17.27 3.21 -32.54
N ASP A 82 18.18 2.39 -31.97
CA ASP A 82 18.78 2.60 -30.65
C ASP A 82 20.32 2.70 -30.71
N GLY A 83 20.87 3.06 -31.88
CA GLY A 83 22.31 3.27 -32.09
C GLY A 83 23.02 2.11 -32.76
N ALA A 84 24.11 2.42 -33.46
CA ALA A 84 24.86 1.47 -34.28
C ALA A 84 23.90 0.71 -35.22
N HIS A 85 23.95 -0.63 -35.23
CA HIS A 85 23.05 -1.47 -36.03
C HIS A 85 21.77 -1.87 -35.27
N SER A 86 21.54 -1.37 -34.06
CA SER A 86 20.49 -1.85 -33.16
C SER A 86 19.12 -1.23 -33.44
N TRP A 87 18.12 -2.07 -33.66
CA TRP A 87 16.72 -1.72 -33.80
C TRP A 87 15.87 -2.46 -32.78
N LYS A 88 14.86 -1.80 -32.23
CA LYS A 88 14.07 -2.35 -31.13
C LYS A 88 12.58 -2.24 -31.36
N ILE A 89 11.87 -3.19 -30.77
CA ILE A 89 10.42 -3.17 -30.61
C ILE A 89 10.07 -3.24 -29.13
N ARG A 90 9.09 -2.45 -28.69
CA ARG A 90 8.56 -2.47 -27.32
C ARG A 90 7.05 -2.70 -27.33
N ILE A 91 6.57 -3.65 -26.55
CA ILE A 91 5.15 -4.02 -26.50
C ILE A 91 4.67 -4.06 -25.05
N SER A 92 3.55 -3.41 -24.76
CA SER A 92 2.79 -3.60 -23.52
C SER A 92 1.50 -4.37 -23.82
N PRO A 93 1.41 -5.68 -23.48
CA PRO A 93 0.31 -6.52 -23.91
C PRO A 93 -0.99 -6.20 -23.13
N ASP A 94 -2.09 -5.94 -23.83
CA ASP A 94 -3.40 -5.62 -23.24
C ASP A 94 -4.28 -6.86 -22.99
N LEU A 95 -3.87 -8.03 -23.51
CA LEU A 95 -4.58 -9.30 -23.41
C LEU A 95 -3.63 -10.40 -22.93
N ALA A 96 -4.15 -11.27 -22.05
CA ALA A 96 -3.47 -12.53 -21.74
C ALA A 96 -3.56 -13.51 -22.93
N GLY A 97 -2.55 -14.35 -23.08
CA GLY A 97 -2.43 -15.32 -24.16
C GLY A 97 -1.16 -15.13 -24.99
N LYS A 98 -1.07 -15.85 -26.11
CA LYS A 98 0.13 -15.87 -26.94
C LYS A 98 0.15 -14.70 -27.91
N TRP A 99 1.24 -13.94 -27.89
CA TRP A 99 1.53 -12.83 -28.80
C TRP A 99 2.63 -13.25 -29.77
N ARG A 100 2.51 -12.83 -31.03
CA ARG A 100 3.51 -13.09 -32.08
C ARG A 100 3.75 -11.82 -32.86
N PHE A 101 4.93 -11.67 -33.43
CA PHE A 101 5.19 -10.59 -34.37
C PHE A 101 6.13 -11.04 -35.50
N LYS A 102 6.02 -10.36 -36.64
CA LYS A 102 6.94 -10.48 -37.78
C LYS A 102 7.38 -9.09 -38.22
N VAL A 103 8.69 -8.90 -38.34
CA VAL A 103 9.33 -7.65 -38.77
C VAL A 103 9.36 -7.59 -40.30
N HIS A 104 9.17 -6.37 -40.81
CA HIS A 104 9.26 -5.99 -42.21
C HIS A 104 10.21 -4.79 -42.35
N SER A 105 11.20 -4.91 -43.22
CA SER A 105 12.24 -3.91 -43.46
C SER A 105 12.81 -4.03 -44.88
N ALA A 106 13.50 -3.01 -45.37
CA ALA A 106 14.34 -3.11 -46.57
C ALA A 106 15.74 -3.70 -46.27
N ASP A 107 16.12 -3.78 -45.00
CA ASP A 107 17.39 -4.37 -44.54
C ASP A 107 17.21 -5.87 -44.26
N ASP A 108 18.08 -6.71 -44.85
CA ASP A 108 18.03 -8.18 -44.76
C ASP A 108 18.26 -8.72 -43.33
N GLY A 109 18.95 -7.97 -42.47
CA GLY A 109 19.15 -8.34 -41.05
C GLY A 109 17.89 -8.16 -40.22
N LEU A 110 17.00 -7.26 -40.64
CA LEU A 110 15.73 -6.97 -39.97
C LEU A 110 14.53 -7.66 -40.61
N ASP A 111 14.47 -7.76 -41.94
CA ASP A 111 13.30 -8.28 -42.66
C ASP A 111 13.04 -9.75 -42.32
N GLY A 112 11.77 -10.10 -42.17
CA GLY A 112 11.36 -11.47 -41.90
C GLY A 112 11.65 -11.98 -40.48
N GLN A 113 12.33 -11.22 -39.62
CA GLN A 113 12.57 -11.58 -38.22
C GLN A 113 11.24 -11.82 -37.49
N THR A 114 11.18 -12.84 -36.64
CA THR A 114 9.95 -13.19 -35.91
C THR A 114 10.21 -13.33 -34.42
N GLY A 115 9.16 -13.18 -33.62
CA GLY A 115 9.22 -13.47 -32.19
C GLY A 115 7.86 -13.81 -31.61
N GLU A 116 7.89 -14.44 -30.43
CA GLU A 116 6.70 -14.79 -29.66
C GLU A 116 6.96 -14.60 -28.17
N PHE A 117 5.90 -14.24 -27.44
CA PHE A 117 5.90 -14.23 -25.98
C PHE A 117 4.50 -14.56 -25.47
N THR A 118 4.39 -14.98 -24.22
CA THR A 118 3.11 -15.29 -23.57
C THR A 118 2.78 -14.19 -22.57
N SER A 119 1.66 -13.50 -22.78
CA SER A 119 1.12 -12.59 -21.78
C SER A 119 0.28 -13.34 -20.74
N VAL A 120 0.52 -13.11 -19.46
CA VAL A 120 -0.24 -13.71 -18.35
C VAL A 120 -1.06 -12.66 -17.60
N PRO A 121 -2.18 -13.04 -16.94
CA PRO A 121 -2.90 -12.11 -16.06
C PRO A 121 -1.97 -11.42 -15.05
N SER A 122 -2.25 -10.16 -14.71
CA SER A 122 -1.44 -9.35 -13.80
C SER A 122 -2.26 -8.31 -13.04
N LYS A 123 -1.74 -7.87 -11.89
CA LYS A 123 -2.24 -6.76 -11.07
C LYS A 123 -1.81 -5.38 -11.59
N ARG A 124 -0.98 -5.32 -12.64
CA ARG A 124 -0.67 -4.06 -13.31
C ARG A 124 -1.95 -3.45 -13.84
N LYS A 125 -2.08 -2.13 -13.71
CA LYS A 125 -3.29 -1.42 -14.10
C LYS A 125 -3.27 -0.93 -15.56
N GLY A 126 -2.10 -0.98 -16.20
CA GLY A 126 -1.81 -0.33 -17.49
C GLY A 126 -1.83 1.19 -17.38
N SER A 127 -1.68 1.94 -18.46
CA SER A 127 -1.68 3.42 -18.41
C SER A 127 -3.09 3.95 -18.19
N ILE A 128 -3.25 5.27 -18.31
CA ILE A 128 -4.51 5.98 -18.13
C ILE A 128 -5.29 6.09 -19.46
N ARG A 129 -6.60 6.18 -19.35
CA ARG A 129 -7.56 6.38 -20.45
C ARG A 129 -8.79 7.18 -19.95
N PRO A 130 -9.59 7.77 -20.85
CA PRO A 130 -10.94 8.21 -20.50
C PRO A 130 -11.75 7.06 -19.88
N MET A 131 -12.54 7.35 -18.85
CA MET A 131 -13.29 6.35 -18.09
C MET A 131 -14.58 5.94 -18.83
N PRO A 132 -14.75 4.65 -19.17
CA PRO A 132 -16.00 4.16 -19.74
C PRO A 132 -17.19 4.44 -18.80
N GLY A 133 -18.28 4.98 -19.34
CA GLY A 133 -19.49 5.33 -18.57
C GLY A 133 -19.43 6.66 -17.82
N PHE A 134 -18.25 7.26 -17.68
CA PHE A 134 -18.02 8.52 -16.97
C PHE A 134 -17.07 9.41 -17.78
N ALA A 135 -17.58 9.96 -18.88
CA ALA A 135 -16.80 10.51 -19.99
C ALA A 135 -15.75 11.58 -19.59
N HIS A 136 -16.06 12.39 -18.57
CA HIS A 136 -15.15 13.44 -18.07
C HIS A 136 -14.16 12.99 -16.99
N HIS A 137 -14.03 11.69 -16.74
CA HIS A 137 -13.14 11.14 -15.72
C HIS A 137 -12.12 10.17 -16.30
N PHE A 138 -11.08 9.85 -15.54
CA PHE A 138 -10.02 8.93 -15.97
C PHE A 138 -10.18 7.56 -15.31
N SER A 139 -9.77 6.53 -16.04
CA SER A 139 -9.55 5.18 -15.50
C SER A 139 -8.20 4.65 -15.96
N ARG A 140 -7.70 3.62 -15.29
CA ARG A 140 -6.59 2.80 -15.79
C ARG A 140 -7.11 1.83 -16.85
N GLN A 141 -6.22 1.27 -17.67
CA GLN A 141 -6.59 0.31 -18.73
C GLN A 141 -7.27 -0.96 -18.18
N ASP A 142 -7.02 -1.32 -16.91
CA ASP A 142 -7.73 -2.41 -16.22
C ASP A 142 -9.16 -2.07 -15.75
N GLY A 143 -9.59 -0.80 -15.85
CA GLY A 143 -10.89 -0.32 -15.39
C GLY A 143 -10.90 0.39 -14.04
N THR A 144 -9.79 0.39 -13.30
CA THR A 144 -9.70 1.08 -12.00
C THR A 144 -9.89 2.59 -12.18
N PRO A 145 -10.79 3.27 -11.42
CA PRO A 145 -10.90 4.73 -11.44
C PRO A 145 -9.57 5.41 -11.12
N PHE A 146 -9.26 6.50 -11.83
CA PHE A 146 -7.99 7.23 -11.68
C PHE A 146 -8.26 8.71 -11.38
N LEU A 147 -7.95 9.14 -10.15
CA LEU A 147 -7.95 10.55 -9.78
C LEU A 147 -6.68 11.18 -10.33
N PHE A 148 -6.75 11.84 -11.49
CA PHE A 148 -5.61 12.54 -12.08
C PHE A 148 -5.16 13.66 -11.13
N TRP A 149 -3.92 13.58 -10.65
CA TRP A 149 -3.37 14.53 -9.68
C TRP A 149 -1.92 14.84 -10.01
N GLY A 150 -1.73 15.95 -10.72
CA GLY A 150 -0.49 16.25 -11.40
C GLY A 150 0.45 17.19 -10.65
N ASP A 151 1.74 17.06 -10.94
CA ASP A 151 2.77 18.09 -10.73
C ASP A 151 3.50 18.38 -12.05
N THR A 152 4.27 19.48 -12.07
CA THR A 152 5.03 19.93 -13.22
C THR A 152 6.53 19.84 -12.95
N GLY A 153 7.22 19.03 -13.75
CA GLY A 153 8.69 18.93 -13.75
C GLY A 153 9.21 19.10 -15.17
N TRP A 154 9.34 20.34 -15.67
CA TRP A 154 9.67 20.55 -17.09
C TRP A 154 11.03 19.99 -17.54
N ALA A 155 11.96 19.75 -16.62
CA ALA A 155 13.32 19.28 -16.92
C ALA A 155 13.66 17.89 -16.34
N LEU A 156 12.67 17.00 -16.14
CA LEU A 156 12.93 15.68 -15.52
C LEU A 156 13.91 14.82 -16.30
N TYR A 157 14.02 15.03 -17.60
CA TYR A 157 14.81 14.19 -18.49
C TYR A 157 16.20 14.78 -18.81
N GLN A 158 16.52 15.95 -18.24
CA GLN A 158 17.73 16.71 -18.50
C GLN A 158 18.67 16.76 -17.28
N ASP A 159 19.92 17.13 -17.51
CA ASP A 159 20.91 17.43 -16.47
C ASP A 159 21.35 18.90 -16.63
N GLU A 160 21.52 19.61 -15.51
CA GLU A 160 22.11 20.94 -15.47
C GLU A 160 22.96 21.07 -14.21
N VAL A 161 24.26 21.34 -14.40
CA VAL A 161 25.25 21.38 -13.34
C VAL A 161 25.02 22.59 -12.43
N SER A 162 24.68 23.76 -12.99
CA SER A 162 24.46 24.98 -12.20
C SER A 162 23.29 24.82 -11.22
N GLU A 163 22.25 24.12 -11.66
CA GLU A 163 21.04 23.86 -10.88
C GLU A 163 21.14 22.62 -9.99
N LYS A 164 22.28 21.91 -10.01
CA LYS A 164 22.45 20.59 -9.38
C LYS A 164 21.41 19.56 -9.84
N LEU A 165 20.81 19.78 -11.00
CA LEU A 165 19.85 18.89 -11.63
C LEU A 165 20.63 17.72 -12.24
N ASN A 166 20.44 16.53 -11.69
CA ASN A 166 20.99 15.30 -12.23
C ASN A 166 20.02 14.13 -11.97
N ARG A 167 20.28 12.97 -12.57
CA ARG A 167 19.47 11.74 -12.35
C ARG A 167 19.16 11.47 -10.87
N LYS A 168 20.11 11.64 -9.94
CA LYS A 168 19.88 11.40 -8.51
C LYS A 168 18.88 12.40 -7.94
N ALA A 169 19.02 13.68 -8.26
CA ALA A 169 18.08 14.72 -7.85
C ALA A 169 16.68 14.50 -8.45
N VAL A 170 16.60 14.08 -9.71
CA VAL A 170 15.32 13.72 -10.36
C VAL A 170 14.67 12.52 -9.67
N PHE A 171 15.44 11.47 -9.35
CA PHE A 171 14.90 10.30 -8.64
C PHE A 171 14.40 10.67 -7.25
N HIS A 172 15.10 11.58 -6.56
CA HIS A 172 14.66 12.15 -5.30
C HIS A 172 13.33 12.89 -5.45
N TYR A 173 13.23 13.83 -6.40
CA TYR A 173 11.97 14.53 -6.70
C TYR A 173 10.81 13.58 -7.01
N ILE A 174 11.03 12.56 -7.85
CA ILE A 174 10.01 11.56 -8.16
C ILE A 174 9.59 10.78 -6.90
N HIS A 175 10.56 10.43 -6.04
CA HIS A 175 10.28 9.70 -4.81
C HIS A 175 9.43 10.51 -3.84
N GLU A 176 9.78 11.78 -3.61
CA GLU A 176 9.04 12.68 -2.73
C GLU A 176 7.62 12.93 -3.26
N ARG A 177 7.48 13.27 -4.55
CA ARG A 177 6.16 13.50 -5.15
C ARG A 177 5.27 12.25 -5.11
N ALA A 178 5.83 11.07 -5.34
CA ALA A 178 5.08 9.81 -5.18
C ALA A 178 4.62 9.60 -3.73
N GLY A 179 5.49 9.88 -2.75
CA GLY A 179 5.17 9.78 -1.32
C GLY A 179 4.08 10.77 -0.87
N GLN A 180 4.02 11.94 -1.51
CA GLN A 180 2.99 12.95 -1.27
C GLN A 180 1.64 12.58 -1.91
N GLY A 181 1.64 11.70 -2.91
CA GLY A 181 0.44 11.20 -3.57
C GLY A 181 0.23 11.70 -4.99
N VAL A 182 1.16 12.46 -5.55
CA VAL A 182 1.19 12.83 -6.98
C VAL A 182 1.29 11.56 -7.82
N ASN A 183 0.50 11.47 -8.88
CA ASN A 183 0.43 10.29 -9.74
C ASN A 183 0.58 10.61 -11.24
N VAL A 184 0.77 11.88 -11.58
CA VAL A 184 1.09 12.34 -12.93
C VAL A 184 2.16 13.42 -12.85
N ILE A 185 3.16 13.39 -13.74
CA ILE A 185 4.09 14.52 -13.88
C ILE A 185 4.27 14.88 -15.35
N HIS A 186 4.08 16.16 -15.67
CA HIS A 186 4.33 16.74 -16.99
C HIS A 186 5.82 17.08 -17.15
N SER A 187 6.41 16.71 -18.29
CA SER A 187 7.82 17.01 -18.58
C SER A 187 8.12 17.12 -20.07
N MET A 188 9.18 17.86 -20.41
CA MET A 188 9.63 18.04 -21.79
C MET A 188 10.63 16.95 -22.17
N LEU A 189 10.36 16.25 -23.27
CA LEU A 189 11.37 15.39 -23.89
C LEU A 189 12.50 16.23 -24.50
N LEU A 190 12.15 17.37 -25.08
CA LEU A 190 13.08 18.38 -25.62
C LEU A 190 12.90 19.69 -24.85
N GLN A 191 13.85 20.01 -23.98
CA GLN A 191 13.71 21.11 -23.02
C GLN A 191 14.07 22.47 -23.65
N GLU A 192 13.26 23.51 -23.33
CA GLU A 192 13.32 24.81 -24.01
C GLU A 192 14.62 25.61 -23.81
N ALA A 193 15.32 25.45 -22.68
CA ALA A 193 16.62 26.09 -22.42
C ALA A 193 17.78 25.42 -23.17
N GLY A 194 17.54 24.29 -23.84
CA GLY A 194 18.54 23.58 -24.63
C GLY A 194 19.41 22.63 -23.82
N TRP A 195 18.94 22.17 -22.65
CA TRP A 195 19.70 21.24 -21.83
C TRP A 195 19.66 19.80 -22.37
N GLY A 196 20.84 19.20 -22.48
CA GLY A 196 21.03 17.77 -22.68
C GLY A 196 20.84 16.97 -21.37
N ASN A 197 21.24 15.72 -21.39
CA ASN A 197 21.43 14.94 -20.17
C ASN A 197 22.82 14.30 -20.19
N ARG A 198 23.15 13.43 -19.22
CA ARG A 198 24.42 12.68 -19.22
C ARG A 198 24.72 11.87 -20.49
N GLY A 199 23.72 11.60 -21.34
CA GLY A 199 23.90 11.01 -22.66
C GLY A 199 24.28 12.01 -23.76
N GLY A 200 24.37 13.30 -23.45
CA GLY A 200 24.61 14.40 -24.39
C GLY A 200 23.32 15.13 -24.77
N ASP A 201 23.33 15.75 -25.94
CA ASP A 201 22.16 16.43 -26.54
C ASP A 201 21.22 15.41 -27.22
N PRO A 202 19.91 15.71 -27.39
CA PRO A 202 18.95 14.81 -28.03
C PRO A 202 19.25 14.45 -29.49
N PHE A 203 19.91 15.38 -30.18
CA PHE A 203 20.39 15.27 -31.56
C PHE A 203 21.83 15.75 -31.62
N GLU A 204 22.65 15.11 -32.44
CA GLU A 204 23.96 15.66 -32.81
C GLU A 204 23.76 16.88 -33.73
N SER A 205 22.81 16.79 -34.66
CA SER A 205 22.31 17.89 -35.49
C SER A 205 20.82 17.73 -35.76
N MET A 206 20.00 18.66 -35.25
CA MET A 206 18.55 18.65 -35.51
C MET A 206 18.21 19.03 -36.96
N ALA A 207 19.06 19.84 -37.61
CA ALA A 207 18.86 20.26 -39.00
C ALA A 207 19.13 19.13 -40.01
N GLU A 208 20.07 18.22 -39.68
CA GLU A 208 20.42 17.05 -40.48
C GLU A 208 19.71 15.77 -40.00
N GLU A 209 18.82 15.89 -39.01
CA GLU A 209 18.11 14.77 -38.40
C GLU A 209 19.04 13.66 -37.83
N THR A 210 20.22 14.01 -37.31
CA THR A 210 21.14 13.04 -36.68
C THR A 210 20.81 12.90 -35.20
N LEU A 211 20.05 11.86 -34.86
CA LEU A 211 19.57 11.58 -33.50
C LEU A 211 20.69 11.00 -32.62
N ASN A 212 20.75 11.36 -31.33
CA ASN A 212 21.69 10.77 -30.37
C ASN A 212 21.00 9.72 -29.47
N PRO A 213 21.22 8.41 -29.67
CA PRO A 213 20.55 7.36 -28.90
C PRO A 213 20.89 7.34 -27.41
N ALA A 214 22.06 7.87 -27.01
CA ALA A 214 22.47 7.88 -25.60
C ALA A 214 21.57 8.78 -24.75
N TYR A 215 21.10 9.91 -25.31
CA TYR A 215 20.12 10.79 -24.67
C TYR A 215 18.81 10.06 -24.37
N TRP A 216 18.27 9.35 -25.37
CA TRP A 216 16.98 8.68 -25.27
C TRP A 216 17.01 7.44 -24.36
N ARG A 217 18.16 6.76 -24.25
CA ARG A 217 18.37 5.71 -23.23
C ARG A 217 18.35 6.25 -21.81
N GLU A 218 18.82 7.47 -21.59
CA GLU A 218 18.70 8.11 -20.27
C GLU A 218 17.24 8.41 -19.92
N ILE A 219 16.43 8.83 -20.90
CA ILE A 219 14.99 9.01 -20.73
C ILE A 219 14.32 7.67 -20.39
N ASP A 220 14.66 6.58 -21.09
CA ASP A 220 14.14 5.23 -20.79
C ASP A 220 14.31 4.88 -19.30
N LEU A 221 15.50 5.13 -18.75
CA LEU A 221 15.83 4.85 -17.34
C LEU A 221 15.01 5.70 -16.36
N ARG A 222 14.86 7.00 -16.65
CA ARG A 222 14.10 7.91 -15.78
C ARG A 222 12.61 7.64 -15.83
N LEU A 223 12.09 7.38 -17.02
CA LEU A 223 10.68 7.04 -17.21
C LEU A 223 10.34 5.69 -16.55
N GLN A 224 11.23 4.69 -16.65
CA GLN A 224 11.06 3.44 -15.94
C GLN A 224 11.02 3.65 -14.41
N TYR A 225 11.87 4.52 -13.87
CA TYR A 225 11.85 4.87 -12.45
C TYR A 225 10.54 5.57 -12.06
N LEU A 226 10.09 6.54 -12.87
CA LEU A 226 8.81 7.24 -12.70
C LEU A 226 7.62 6.28 -12.60
N ASN A 227 7.50 5.36 -13.57
CA ASN A 227 6.43 4.36 -13.61
C ASN A 227 6.53 3.34 -12.47
N ASN A 228 7.74 2.94 -12.08
CA ASN A 228 7.94 2.04 -10.93
C ASN A 228 7.51 2.67 -9.60
N LYS A 229 7.46 4.00 -9.50
CA LYS A 229 6.89 4.74 -8.36
C LYS A 229 5.38 4.98 -8.48
N GLY A 230 4.74 4.46 -9.53
CA GLY A 230 3.30 4.57 -9.75
C GLY A 230 2.87 5.88 -10.41
N ILE A 231 3.82 6.68 -10.92
CA ILE A 231 3.56 7.95 -11.60
C ILE A 231 3.50 7.75 -13.11
N ILE A 232 2.47 8.32 -13.74
CA ILE A 232 2.32 8.38 -15.20
C ILE A 232 3.10 9.56 -15.76
N GLY A 233 3.88 9.34 -16.82
CA GLY A 233 4.62 10.41 -17.50
C GLY A 233 3.75 11.14 -18.53
N GLY A 234 3.56 12.44 -18.36
CA GLY A 234 3.03 13.33 -19.39
C GLY A 234 4.17 13.84 -20.27
N LEU A 235 4.32 13.28 -21.46
CA LEU A 235 5.47 13.54 -22.33
C LEU A 235 5.15 14.64 -23.34
N VAL A 236 5.70 15.84 -23.13
CA VAL A 236 5.68 16.90 -24.15
C VAL A 236 6.77 16.61 -25.18
N LEU A 237 6.38 16.40 -26.44
CA LEU A 237 7.30 16.05 -27.52
C LEU A 237 8.30 17.17 -27.78
N ALA A 238 7.81 18.36 -28.13
CA ALA A 238 8.62 19.55 -28.28
C ALA A 238 7.78 20.82 -28.05
N TRP A 239 8.48 21.93 -27.85
CA TRP A 239 7.88 23.24 -27.62
C TRP A 239 7.80 24.07 -28.92
N GLY A 240 6.91 25.05 -29.00
CA GLY A 240 6.90 26.04 -30.07
C GLY A 240 8.02 27.10 -29.89
N ASP A 241 8.59 27.59 -31.00
CA ASP A 241 9.66 28.61 -30.97
C ASP A 241 9.14 29.98 -30.49
N LYS A 242 9.62 30.46 -29.34
CA LYS A 242 9.27 31.76 -28.73
C LYS A 242 10.24 32.89 -29.06
N ARG A 243 11.09 32.75 -30.09
CA ARG A 243 12.16 33.71 -30.44
C ARG A 243 13.20 33.89 -29.33
N ARG A 244 13.40 32.87 -28.49
CA ARG A 244 14.46 32.77 -27.49
C ARG A 244 15.55 31.82 -27.98
N LYS A 245 16.59 31.59 -27.17
CA LYS A 245 17.58 30.53 -27.42
C LYS A 245 16.95 29.16 -27.13
N GLU A 246 16.11 28.70 -28.05
CA GLU A 246 15.37 27.44 -28.00
C GLU A 246 15.87 26.52 -29.14
N PRO A 247 16.93 25.72 -28.89
CA PRO A 247 17.58 24.94 -29.94
C PRO A 247 16.75 23.72 -30.38
N TYR A 248 15.74 23.32 -29.60
CA TYR A 248 14.98 22.10 -29.81
C TYR A 248 13.47 22.32 -30.04
N ALA A 249 13.06 23.53 -30.46
CA ALA A 249 11.67 23.84 -30.78
C ALA A 249 11.20 23.15 -32.08
N TRP A 250 9.88 22.96 -32.25
CA TRP A 250 9.29 22.32 -33.44
C TRP A 250 9.75 22.96 -34.76
N ARG A 251 9.91 24.28 -34.80
CA ARG A 251 10.44 24.99 -35.98
C ARG A 251 11.83 24.52 -36.43
N ARG A 252 12.64 23.98 -35.53
CA ARG A 252 14.06 23.63 -35.78
C ARG A 252 14.23 22.35 -36.59
N PHE A 253 13.19 21.52 -36.68
CA PHE A 253 13.13 20.43 -37.63
C PHE A 253 13.07 20.97 -39.07
N PRO A 254 13.82 20.39 -40.03
CA PRO A 254 14.01 20.96 -41.37
C PRO A 254 12.72 21.02 -42.20
N HIS A 255 11.80 20.07 -42.00
CA HIS A 255 10.51 20.01 -42.69
C HIS A 255 9.48 19.19 -41.89
N LEU A 256 8.21 19.20 -42.34
CA LEU A 256 7.11 18.49 -41.68
C LEU A 256 7.36 16.98 -41.55
N GLU A 257 7.94 16.32 -42.56
CA GLU A 257 8.25 14.89 -42.46
C GLU A 257 9.27 14.56 -41.37
N ALA A 258 10.17 15.48 -41.03
CA ALA A 258 11.11 15.30 -39.92
C ALA A 258 10.37 15.34 -38.57
N ARG A 259 9.37 16.23 -38.46
CA ARG A 259 8.50 16.34 -37.27
C ARG A 259 7.66 15.08 -37.08
N LYS A 260 7.07 14.57 -38.16
CA LYS A 260 6.31 13.31 -38.17
C LYS A 260 7.20 12.10 -37.85
N ARG A 261 8.42 12.06 -38.40
CA ARG A 261 9.40 11.00 -38.08
C ARG A 261 9.75 10.99 -36.60
N TYR A 262 9.98 12.17 -36.02
CA TYR A 262 10.22 12.32 -34.59
C TYR A 262 9.01 11.85 -33.76
N ALA A 263 7.78 12.24 -34.15
CA ALA A 263 6.56 11.75 -33.48
C ALA A 263 6.44 10.21 -33.52
N ARG A 264 6.68 9.58 -34.69
CA ARG A 264 6.71 8.11 -34.83
C ARG A 264 7.77 7.47 -33.94
N TYR A 265 8.96 8.06 -33.87
CA TYR A 265 10.04 7.59 -33.01
C TYR A 265 9.65 7.61 -31.53
N ILE A 266 9.03 8.69 -31.06
CA ILE A 266 8.57 8.83 -29.67
C ILE A 266 7.45 7.84 -29.34
N ALA A 267 6.43 7.67 -30.19
CA ALA A 267 5.39 6.67 -29.99
C ALA A 267 5.98 5.25 -29.93
N SER A 268 6.87 4.91 -30.86
CA SER A 268 7.49 3.58 -30.95
C SER A 268 8.37 3.26 -29.74
N ARG A 269 9.13 4.25 -29.25
CA ARG A 269 10.06 4.08 -28.12
C ARG A 269 9.35 4.09 -26.76
N TYR A 270 8.33 4.93 -26.59
CA TYR A 270 7.72 5.21 -25.28
C TYR A 270 6.28 4.71 -25.13
N GLY A 271 5.59 4.33 -26.21
CA GLY A 271 4.20 3.85 -26.16
C GLY A 271 4.01 2.61 -25.28
N ALA A 272 5.04 1.78 -25.03
CA ALA A 272 4.95 0.64 -24.12
C ALA A 272 5.01 1.02 -22.62
N TYR A 273 5.38 2.25 -22.27
CA TYR A 273 5.43 2.73 -20.88
C TYR A 273 4.07 3.26 -20.40
N ASP A 274 3.94 3.47 -19.08
CA ASP A 274 2.78 4.14 -18.50
C ASP A 274 2.90 5.66 -18.71
N VAL A 275 2.50 6.10 -19.91
CA VAL A 275 2.56 7.50 -20.37
C VAL A 275 1.26 7.97 -21.02
N TYR A 276 1.18 9.28 -21.22
CA TYR A 276 0.38 9.91 -22.27
C TYR A 276 1.21 10.99 -22.96
N PHE A 277 0.81 11.36 -24.16
CA PHE A 277 1.57 12.29 -24.99
C PHE A 277 0.92 13.67 -25.04
N ILE A 278 1.75 14.70 -25.09
CA ILE A 278 1.37 16.08 -25.35
C ILE A 278 2.11 16.49 -26.63
N VAL A 279 1.36 16.65 -27.72
CA VAL A 279 1.92 16.86 -29.07
C VAL A 279 2.82 18.09 -29.10
N SER A 280 2.40 19.18 -28.47
CA SER A 280 3.19 20.40 -28.40
C SER A 280 2.89 21.17 -27.13
N GLY A 281 3.91 21.84 -26.59
CA GLY A 281 3.73 22.96 -25.68
C GLY A 281 3.80 24.30 -26.41
N GLU A 282 2.83 25.17 -26.14
CA GLU A 282 2.74 26.54 -26.68
C GLU A 282 2.84 26.62 -28.21
N TRP A 283 2.15 25.72 -28.92
CA TRP A 283 2.17 25.61 -30.39
C TRP A 283 1.95 26.93 -31.15
N HIS A 284 1.16 27.86 -30.58
CA HIS A 284 0.92 29.19 -31.15
C HIS A 284 2.19 30.03 -31.31
N ALA A 285 3.27 29.73 -30.60
CA ALA A 285 4.54 30.43 -30.74
C ALA A 285 5.09 30.31 -32.17
N GLU A 286 4.83 29.16 -32.83
CA GLU A 286 5.19 28.89 -34.23
C GLU A 286 4.56 29.87 -35.22
N ILE A 287 3.33 30.35 -34.94
CA ILE A 287 2.63 31.35 -35.77
C ILE A 287 3.45 32.63 -35.87
N ARG A 288 4.09 33.01 -34.76
CA ARG A 288 4.87 34.26 -34.68
C ARG A 288 6.25 34.10 -35.29
N THR A 289 6.77 32.89 -35.43
CA THR A 289 8.17 32.67 -35.81
C THR A 289 8.34 32.20 -37.24
N ARG A 290 7.33 31.55 -37.81
CA ARG A 290 7.36 31.10 -39.21
C ARG A 290 6.84 32.21 -40.15
N PRO A 291 7.54 32.52 -41.26
CA PRO A 291 7.08 33.52 -42.22
C PRO A 291 5.90 32.98 -43.05
N ASN A 292 4.94 33.86 -43.38
CA ASN A 292 3.84 33.61 -44.32
C ASN A 292 2.92 32.41 -44.00
N VAL A 293 2.72 32.08 -42.72
CA VAL A 293 1.79 31.03 -42.27
C VAL A 293 0.57 31.63 -41.57
N THR A 294 -0.60 31.01 -41.73
CA THR A 294 -1.80 31.35 -40.95
C THR A 294 -1.88 30.50 -39.69
N GLU A 295 -2.63 30.97 -38.69
CA GLU A 295 -2.92 30.16 -37.49
C GLU A 295 -3.60 28.83 -37.86
N GLN A 296 -4.53 28.85 -38.82
CA GLN A 296 -5.21 27.65 -39.30
C GLN A 296 -4.23 26.64 -39.91
N ALA A 297 -3.28 27.08 -40.73
CA ALA A 297 -2.29 26.20 -41.34
C ALA A 297 -1.37 25.55 -40.30
N ILE A 298 -0.91 26.31 -39.30
CA ILE A 298 -0.10 25.75 -38.19
C ILE A 298 -0.92 24.75 -37.37
N ARG A 299 -2.20 25.05 -37.13
CA ARG A 299 -3.09 24.16 -36.38
C ARG A 299 -3.31 22.84 -37.12
N GLU A 300 -3.55 22.89 -38.43
CA GLU A 300 -3.68 21.70 -39.29
C GLU A 300 -2.40 20.86 -39.28
N GLU A 301 -1.23 21.51 -39.30
CA GLU A 301 0.05 20.82 -39.20
C GLU A 301 0.19 20.05 -37.87
N PHE A 302 -0.23 20.63 -36.74
CA PHE A 302 -0.19 19.94 -35.45
C PHE A 302 -1.26 18.85 -35.31
N ILE A 303 -2.39 18.98 -36.00
CA ILE A 303 -3.37 17.88 -36.13
C ILE A 303 -2.71 16.70 -36.86
N GLU A 304 -2.03 16.97 -37.97
CA GLU A 304 -1.36 15.94 -38.79
C GLU A 304 -0.19 15.26 -38.05
N ILE A 305 0.59 16.02 -37.25
CA ILE A 305 1.61 15.43 -36.37
C ILE A 305 0.97 14.52 -35.31
N GLY A 306 -0.15 14.95 -34.73
CA GLY A 306 -0.90 14.15 -33.76
C GLY A 306 -1.54 12.90 -34.37
N ASP A 307 -2.02 12.97 -35.61
CA ASP A 307 -2.55 11.80 -36.35
C ASP A 307 -1.45 10.75 -36.53
N VAL A 308 -0.26 11.17 -36.97
CA VAL A 308 0.90 10.29 -37.12
C VAL A 308 1.35 9.70 -35.78
N LEU A 309 1.30 10.47 -34.70
CA LEU A 309 1.61 9.98 -33.35
C LEU A 309 0.60 8.92 -32.90
N HIS A 310 -0.69 9.16 -33.16
CA HIS A 310 -1.77 8.26 -32.80
C HIS A 310 -1.71 6.95 -33.57
N GLU A 311 -1.47 7.01 -34.89
CA GLU A 311 -1.32 5.84 -35.75
C GLU A 311 -0.11 4.98 -35.35
N ALA A 312 0.98 5.61 -34.91
CA ALA A 312 2.19 4.92 -34.49
C ALA A 312 2.08 4.27 -33.10
N ASP A 313 1.18 4.74 -32.23
CA ASP A 313 0.98 4.18 -30.89
C ASP A 313 -0.08 3.07 -30.86
N VAL A 314 0.38 1.83 -30.98
CA VAL A 314 -0.49 0.64 -30.91
C VAL A 314 -1.06 0.34 -29.52
N HIS A 315 -0.68 1.10 -28.48
CA HIS A 315 -1.06 0.84 -27.09
C HIS A 315 -2.23 1.71 -26.60
N ASN A 316 -2.74 2.63 -27.44
CA ASN A 316 -3.83 3.55 -27.14
C ASN A 316 -3.54 4.42 -25.90
N ARG A 317 -2.35 5.02 -25.84
CA ARG A 317 -2.03 6.08 -24.87
C ARG A 317 -2.84 7.32 -25.19
N MET A 318 -3.24 8.04 -24.14
CA MET A 318 -3.94 9.30 -24.33
C MET A 318 -3.03 10.32 -25.03
N ILE A 319 -3.63 11.19 -25.82
CA ILE A 319 -2.93 12.28 -26.51
C ILE A 319 -3.66 13.59 -26.22
N GLY A 320 -2.90 14.63 -25.89
CA GLY A 320 -3.35 16.00 -25.71
C GLY A 320 -2.41 16.99 -26.40
N ILE A 321 -2.69 18.28 -26.24
CA ILE A 321 -1.85 19.38 -26.71
C ILE A 321 -2.01 20.56 -25.77
N HIS A 322 -0.93 21.30 -25.49
CA HIS A 322 -0.85 22.30 -24.43
C HIS A 322 -0.83 23.72 -25.03
N PRO A 323 -1.95 24.47 -25.05
CA PRO A 323 -2.13 25.66 -25.88
C PRO A 323 -2.18 26.99 -25.10
N MET A 324 -1.60 28.07 -25.65
CA MET A 324 -1.47 29.38 -24.98
C MET A 324 -2.73 30.25 -24.86
N THR A 325 -3.90 29.87 -25.41
CA THR A 325 -5.06 30.78 -25.42
C THR A 325 -6.11 30.41 -24.37
N GLN A 326 -6.96 31.40 -24.07
CA GLN A 326 -8.16 31.20 -23.26
C GLN A 326 -9.12 30.15 -23.82
N HIS A 327 -8.97 29.76 -25.10
CA HIS A 327 -9.84 28.78 -25.73
C HIS A 327 -9.49 27.33 -25.34
N GLY A 328 -8.26 27.07 -24.89
CA GLY A 328 -7.83 25.72 -24.52
C GLY A 328 -7.85 24.73 -25.69
N SER A 329 -7.40 23.50 -25.46
CA SER A 329 -7.31 22.51 -26.56
C SER A 329 -8.68 22.08 -27.07
N VAL A 330 -9.68 22.01 -26.18
CA VAL A 330 -11.06 21.61 -26.51
C VAL A 330 -11.67 22.46 -27.61
N ARG A 331 -11.41 23.77 -27.61
CA ARG A 331 -12.01 24.68 -28.61
C ARG A 331 -11.14 24.85 -29.84
N GLU A 332 -9.83 24.74 -29.70
CA GLU A 332 -8.89 24.89 -30.81
C GLU A 332 -8.79 23.61 -31.65
N PHE A 333 -8.72 22.44 -31.00
CA PHE A 333 -8.47 21.12 -31.62
C PHE A 333 -9.69 20.19 -31.59
N ASN A 334 -10.90 20.73 -31.59
CA ASN A 334 -12.14 19.94 -31.59
C ASN A 334 -12.29 18.98 -32.81
N LYS A 335 -11.52 19.20 -33.89
CA LYS A 335 -11.47 18.32 -35.07
C LYS A 335 -10.47 17.17 -34.94
N ALA A 336 -9.55 17.22 -33.98
CA ALA A 336 -8.52 16.21 -33.80
C ALA A 336 -9.10 14.94 -33.15
N SER A 337 -9.17 13.83 -33.90
CA SER A 337 -9.71 12.57 -33.39
C SER A 337 -8.84 11.91 -32.31
N TRP A 338 -7.55 12.22 -32.28
CA TRP A 338 -6.60 11.71 -31.28
C TRP A 338 -6.73 12.38 -29.90
N MET A 339 -7.39 13.54 -29.81
CA MET A 339 -7.46 14.30 -28.56
C MET A 339 -8.31 13.55 -27.52
N SER A 340 -7.65 13.01 -26.50
CA SER A 340 -8.24 12.15 -25.48
C SER A 340 -8.72 12.91 -24.24
N PHE A 341 -8.15 14.10 -24.01
CA PHE A 341 -8.52 15.00 -22.91
C PHE A 341 -8.31 16.45 -23.32
N GLY A 342 -9.06 17.35 -22.70
CA GLY A 342 -8.89 18.79 -22.82
C GLY A 342 -7.76 19.27 -21.92
N ASP A 343 -6.91 20.16 -22.41
CA ASP A 343 -5.85 20.80 -21.64
C ASP A 343 -5.98 22.33 -21.72
N TYR A 344 -5.70 22.97 -20.59
CA TYR A 344 -5.57 24.41 -20.43
C TYR A 344 -4.16 24.76 -19.96
N GLN A 345 -3.55 25.67 -20.70
CA GLN A 345 -2.28 26.28 -20.33
C GLN A 345 -2.44 27.79 -20.14
N GLN A 346 -1.87 28.33 -19.06
CA GLN A 346 -1.87 29.76 -18.74
C GLN A 346 -3.27 30.39 -18.70
N ASN A 347 -4.29 29.55 -18.53
CA ASN A 347 -5.64 30.00 -18.31
C ASN A 347 -5.80 30.27 -16.81
N TYR A 348 -5.56 31.53 -16.43
CA TYR A 348 -5.58 31.97 -15.04
C TYR A 348 -6.91 32.58 -14.60
N ARG A 349 -7.79 32.87 -15.56
CA ARG A 349 -9.03 33.64 -15.36
C ARG A 349 -10.24 32.74 -15.43
N MET A 350 -11.26 33.05 -14.63
CA MET A 350 -12.57 32.39 -14.70
C MET A 350 -12.42 30.86 -14.67
N LEU A 351 -11.52 30.36 -13.82
CA LEU A 351 -11.03 28.96 -13.85
C LEU A 351 -12.18 27.95 -13.82
N HIS A 352 -13.17 28.16 -12.96
CA HIS A 352 -14.35 27.32 -12.84
C HIS A 352 -15.20 27.33 -14.13
N GLU A 353 -15.60 28.52 -14.57
CA GLU A 353 -16.47 28.72 -15.74
C GLU A 353 -15.84 28.17 -17.02
N ARG A 354 -14.53 28.36 -17.21
CA ARG A 354 -13.80 27.84 -18.39
C ARG A 354 -13.82 26.32 -18.47
N ILE A 355 -13.67 25.63 -17.34
CA ILE A 355 -13.79 24.17 -17.28
C ILE A 355 -15.24 23.76 -17.64
N LEU A 356 -16.25 24.42 -17.09
CA LEU A 356 -17.65 24.16 -17.42
C LEU A 356 -17.96 24.40 -18.91
N GLU A 357 -17.44 25.47 -19.50
CA GLU A 357 -17.58 25.76 -20.94
C GLU A 357 -17.05 24.63 -21.83
N SER A 358 -15.96 23.97 -21.41
CA SER A 358 -15.38 22.83 -22.13
C SER A 358 -16.13 21.52 -21.92
N ARG A 359 -16.84 21.38 -20.79
CA ARG A 359 -17.67 20.22 -20.47
C ARG A 359 -19.05 20.32 -21.10
N SER A 360 -19.59 21.54 -21.22
CA SER A 360 -20.96 21.78 -21.67
C SER A 360 -21.13 21.70 -23.19
N ALA A 361 -22.25 21.13 -23.62
CA ALA A 361 -22.72 21.18 -25.00
C ALA A 361 -23.20 22.58 -25.44
N SER A 362 -23.47 23.51 -24.50
CA SER A 362 -24.12 24.79 -24.75
C SER A 362 -23.19 25.92 -25.22
N SER A 363 -21.89 25.68 -25.38
CA SER A 363 -20.88 26.70 -25.74
C SER A 363 -20.84 27.10 -27.22
N GLY A 364 -21.91 26.84 -27.99
CA GLY A 364 -21.96 27.12 -29.44
C GLY A 364 -21.00 26.25 -30.29
N GLN A 365 -20.35 25.27 -29.68
CA GLN A 365 -19.57 24.26 -30.38
C GLN A 365 -20.48 23.23 -31.04
N ALA A 366 -20.10 22.76 -32.23
CA ALA A 366 -20.86 21.71 -32.92
C ALA A 366 -20.96 20.40 -32.09
N ARG A 367 -20.01 20.14 -31.17
CA ARG A 367 -20.03 19.04 -30.18
C ARG A 367 -19.19 19.40 -28.92
N PRO A 368 -19.67 19.12 -27.69
CA PRO A 368 -18.83 19.18 -26.48
C PRO A 368 -17.66 18.19 -26.55
N HIS A 369 -16.55 18.45 -25.84
CA HIS A 369 -15.48 17.46 -25.75
C HIS A 369 -15.94 16.28 -24.86
N PRO A 370 -15.96 15.04 -25.38
CA PRO A 370 -16.40 13.89 -24.60
C PRO A 370 -15.39 13.46 -23.52
N GLY A 371 -14.19 14.05 -23.47
CA GLY A 371 -13.13 13.63 -22.56
C GLY A 371 -13.03 14.43 -21.25
N PRO A 372 -12.12 14.01 -20.36
CA PRO A 372 -11.76 14.76 -19.15
C PRO A 372 -11.09 16.10 -19.48
N ILE A 373 -11.16 17.06 -18.54
CA ILE A 373 -10.53 18.38 -18.69
C ILE A 373 -9.47 18.58 -17.62
N VAL A 374 -8.24 18.83 -18.05
CA VAL A 374 -7.07 19.11 -17.21
C VAL A 374 -6.73 20.60 -17.34
N ASN A 375 -6.42 21.25 -16.24
CA ASN A 375 -5.73 22.54 -16.28
C ASN A 375 -4.28 22.31 -15.87
N SER A 376 -3.42 22.23 -16.88
CA SER A 376 -2.03 21.84 -16.70
C SER A 376 -1.10 23.00 -16.32
N GLU A 377 -1.57 24.25 -16.32
CA GLU A 377 -0.81 25.41 -15.86
C GLU A 377 -1.72 26.53 -15.33
N TYR A 378 -2.23 26.38 -14.11
CA TYR A 378 -3.04 27.40 -13.42
C TYR A 378 -2.26 28.26 -12.42
N GLY A 379 -1.01 27.89 -12.14
CA GLY A 379 -0.12 28.59 -11.21
C GLY A 379 1.13 27.75 -10.89
N TYR A 380 2.21 28.42 -10.53
CA TYR A 380 3.45 27.82 -10.00
C TYR A 380 3.82 28.47 -8.68
N PHE A 381 3.65 27.76 -7.58
CA PHE A 381 3.72 28.33 -6.24
C PHE A 381 5.07 29.03 -6.00
N LEU A 382 5.00 30.32 -5.62
CA LEU A 382 6.12 31.21 -5.31
C LEU A 382 7.18 31.40 -6.41
N ARG A 383 6.84 31.16 -7.68
CA ARG A 383 7.80 31.34 -8.78
C ARG A 383 8.23 32.80 -8.96
N ASP A 384 9.54 33.03 -9.02
CA ASP A 384 10.20 34.31 -9.30
C ASP A 384 11.26 34.15 -10.41
N SER A 385 10.85 34.33 -11.67
CA SER A 385 11.72 33.96 -12.79
C SER A 385 12.87 34.91 -13.12
N ASN A 386 12.88 36.11 -12.54
CA ASN A 386 13.95 37.08 -12.75
C ASN A 386 14.72 37.40 -11.47
N PHE A 387 14.47 36.64 -10.39
CA PHE A 387 15.21 36.69 -9.14
C PHE A 387 15.15 38.06 -8.43
N ASP A 388 14.06 38.83 -8.64
CA ASP A 388 13.87 40.15 -8.04
C ASP A 388 13.14 40.11 -6.69
N GLY A 389 12.81 38.91 -6.21
CA GLY A 389 12.10 38.66 -4.96
C GLY A 389 10.59 38.85 -5.07
N VAL A 390 10.03 39.07 -6.27
CA VAL A 390 8.60 39.29 -6.48
C VAL A 390 8.02 38.16 -7.32
N VAL A 391 7.01 37.47 -6.82
CA VAL A 391 6.31 36.42 -7.58
C VAL A 391 5.77 36.99 -8.90
N ASP A 392 5.82 36.20 -9.97
CA ASP A 392 5.57 36.68 -11.33
C ASP A 392 4.46 35.93 -12.09
N LYS A 393 3.84 34.92 -11.46
CA LYS A 393 2.75 34.14 -12.04
C LYS A 393 1.42 34.38 -11.33
N PRO A 394 0.31 34.56 -12.07
CA PRO A 394 -1.02 34.55 -11.49
C PRO A 394 -1.28 33.35 -10.60
N ASN A 395 -2.11 33.53 -9.56
CA ASN A 395 -2.47 32.52 -8.57
C ASN A 395 -1.31 31.97 -7.71
N SER A 396 -0.06 32.35 -7.97
CA SER A 396 1.13 31.72 -7.36
C SER A 396 1.63 32.30 -6.04
N PHE A 397 1.20 33.51 -5.66
CA PHE A 397 1.91 34.30 -4.64
C PHE A 397 1.60 33.92 -3.19
N SER A 398 0.55 33.13 -2.96
CA SER A 398 0.19 32.64 -1.63
C SER A 398 -0.47 31.27 -1.72
N ALA A 399 -0.41 30.52 -0.62
CA ALA A 399 -1.07 29.23 -0.52
C ALA A 399 -2.59 29.36 -0.70
N ASP A 400 -3.18 30.47 -0.23
CA ASP A 400 -4.60 30.78 -0.44
C ASP A 400 -4.94 30.94 -1.93
N ALA A 401 -4.14 31.69 -2.69
CA ALA A 401 -4.39 31.88 -4.12
C ALA A 401 -4.29 30.56 -4.90
N MET A 402 -3.29 29.73 -4.59
CA MET A 402 -3.15 28.39 -5.18
C MET A 402 -4.32 27.47 -4.79
N ARG A 403 -4.72 27.47 -3.51
CA ARG A 403 -5.82 26.66 -2.98
C ARG A 403 -7.14 27.04 -3.63
N HIS A 404 -7.43 28.34 -3.71
CA HIS A 404 -8.63 28.88 -4.34
C HIS A 404 -8.72 28.47 -5.81
N ALA A 405 -7.64 28.63 -6.57
CA ALA A 405 -7.58 28.23 -7.98
C ALA A 405 -7.79 26.71 -8.15
N THR A 406 -7.17 25.91 -7.27
CA THR A 406 -7.28 24.45 -7.28
C THR A 406 -8.72 24.00 -7.03
N TRP A 407 -9.39 24.57 -6.02
CA TRP A 407 -10.79 24.25 -5.75
C TRP A 407 -11.73 24.75 -6.84
N ASP A 408 -11.48 25.91 -7.44
CA ASP A 408 -12.29 26.40 -8.58
C ASP A 408 -12.27 25.39 -9.75
N ILE A 409 -11.10 24.80 -10.05
CA ILE A 409 -10.93 23.75 -11.07
C ILE A 409 -11.67 22.45 -10.67
N ILE A 410 -11.45 21.96 -9.44
CA ILE A 410 -12.04 20.71 -8.94
C ILE A 410 -13.56 20.79 -8.95
N MET A 411 -14.11 21.91 -8.47
CA MET A 411 -15.55 22.07 -8.32
C MET A 411 -16.28 22.16 -9.67
N ALA A 412 -15.57 22.48 -10.76
CA ALA A 412 -16.10 22.39 -12.11
C ALA A 412 -15.98 20.97 -12.72
N GLY A 413 -15.46 20.00 -11.96
CA GLY A 413 -15.16 18.65 -12.42
C GLY A 413 -13.90 18.57 -13.29
N GLY A 414 -12.97 19.53 -13.16
CA GLY A 414 -11.67 19.52 -13.83
C GLY A 414 -10.55 18.96 -12.94
N TYR A 415 -9.38 18.76 -13.53
CA TYR A 415 -8.22 18.17 -12.86
C TYR A 415 -7.02 19.15 -12.83
N PRO A 416 -6.44 19.44 -11.66
CA PRO A 416 -5.30 20.34 -11.54
C PRO A 416 -3.95 19.63 -11.81
N VAL A 417 -3.02 20.37 -12.42
CA VAL A 417 -1.57 20.08 -12.38
C VAL A 417 -0.90 21.28 -11.71
N THR A 418 -0.33 21.07 -10.53
CA THR A 418 0.39 22.12 -9.82
C THR A 418 1.82 22.27 -10.35
N GLY A 419 2.54 23.27 -9.83
CA GLY A 419 3.99 23.25 -9.77
C GLY A 419 4.54 24.27 -8.78
N TYR A 420 5.87 24.33 -8.66
CA TYR A 420 6.58 25.07 -7.62
C TYR A 420 7.73 25.84 -8.25
N GLY A 421 8.02 27.06 -7.78
CA GLY A 421 9.16 27.85 -8.24
C GLY A 421 10.47 27.09 -8.12
N THR A 422 10.71 26.53 -6.94
CA THR A 422 11.90 25.76 -6.52
C THR A 422 12.24 24.55 -7.41
N THR A 423 11.26 24.02 -8.15
CA THR A 423 11.44 22.89 -9.08
C THR A 423 11.12 23.26 -10.53
N TYR A 424 10.62 24.47 -10.78
CA TYR A 424 10.21 24.92 -12.10
C TYR A 424 11.40 25.01 -13.05
N MET A 425 11.26 24.42 -14.25
CA MET A 425 12.35 24.32 -15.24
C MET A 425 13.63 23.71 -14.66
N GLY A 426 13.52 22.79 -13.69
CA GLY A 426 14.68 22.17 -13.08
C GLY A 426 15.51 23.15 -12.23
N GLY A 427 14.89 24.16 -11.61
CA GLY A 427 15.55 25.16 -10.76
C GLY A 427 15.83 26.50 -11.46
N ASN A 428 15.97 26.51 -12.79
CA ASN A 428 16.45 27.65 -13.60
C ASN A 428 15.71 29.00 -13.43
N ARG A 429 14.49 28.99 -12.88
CA ARG A 429 13.68 30.22 -12.73
C ARG A 429 13.15 30.42 -11.31
N ASP A 430 13.95 30.00 -10.33
CA ASP A 430 13.80 30.36 -8.92
C ASP A 430 15.19 30.52 -8.28
N LYS A 431 15.28 31.33 -7.23
CA LYS A 431 16.57 31.57 -6.59
C LYS A 431 17.04 30.33 -5.81
N GLY A 432 18.02 29.63 -6.38
CA GLY A 432 18.63 28.45 -5.77
C GLY A 432 18.53 27.23 -6.69
N PRO A 433 19.26 26.15 -6.40
CA PRO A 433 19.24 24.95 -7.23
C PRO A 433 17.87 24.26 -7.19
N PHE A 434 17.64 23.33 -8.11
CA PHE A 434 16.50 22.41 -8.09
C PHE A 434 16.34 21.75 -6.71
N ASN A 435 15.25 22.09 -6.01
CA ASN A 435 15.04 21.62 -4.64
C ASN A 435 13.58 21.28 -4.35
N VAL A 436 13.27 19.98 -4.27
CA VAL A 436 11.94 19.51 -3.88
C VAL A 436 11.68 19.69 -2.38
N ASP A 437 12.73 19.62 -1.55
CA ASP A 437 12.65 19.69 -0.08
C ASP A 437 12.72 21.13 0.45
N ASP A 438 12.54 22.13 -0.42
CA ASP A 438 12.57 23.53 0.01
C ASP A 438 11.38 23.79 0.95
N PRO A 439 11.60 24.23 2.21
CA PRO A 439 10.51 24.44 3.18
C PRO A 439 9.48 25.47 2.74
N ARG A 440 9.80 26.32 1.73
CA ARG A 440 8.81 27.20 1.09
C ARG A 440 7.66 26.40 0.49
N ASN A 441 7.88 25.15 0.08
CA ASN A 441 6.88 24.30 -0.56
C ASN A 441 5.85 23.73 0.44
N ASP A 442 6.27 23.46 1.68
CA ASP A 442 5.54 22.66 2.68
C ASP A 442 4.05 23.04 2.83
N VAL A 443 3.76 24.34 2.91
CA VAL A 443 2.39 24.83 3.11
C VAL A 443 1.48 24.47 1.93
N TRP A 444 1.98 24.61 0.70
CA TRP A 444 1.20 24.30 -0.48
C TRP A 444 1.14 22.81 -0.74
N GLU A 445 2.25 22.10 -0.50
CA GLU A 445 2.27 20.63 -0.56
C GLU A 445 1.21 20.03 0.35
N HIS A 446 1.12 20.48 1.61
CA HIS A 446 0.09 20.00 2.52
C HIS A 446 -1.33 20.28 2.01
N GLN A 447 -1.60 21.53 1.62
CA GLN A 447 -2.94 21.98 1.23
C GLN A 447 -3.43 21.38 -0.10
N TYR A 448 -2.53 21.22 -1.08
CA TYR A 448 -2.84 20.56 -2.34
C TYR A 448 -3.34 19.13 -2.09
N HIS A 449 -2.70 18.41 -1.19
CA HIS A 449 -3.08 17.02 -0.88
C HIS A 449 -4.28 16.89 0.06
N VAL A 450 -4.74 17.96 0.73
CA VAL A 450 -6.02 17.95 1.46
C VAL A 450 -7.19 17.68 0.50
N ALA A 451 -7.24 18.40 -0.62
CA ALA A 451 -8.29 18.22 -1.63
C ALA A 451 -8.24 16.81 -2.26
N GLN A 452 -7.02 16.32 -2.56
CA GLN A 452 -6.84 14.97 -3.10
C GLN A 452 -7.38 13.89 -2.15
N ARG A 453 -6.98 13.93 -0.87
CA ARG A 453 -7.42 12.96 0.13
C ARG A 453 -8.93 12.99 0.31
N PHE A 454 -9.51 14.20 0.35
CA PHE A 454 -10.96 14.36 0.43
C PHE A 454 -11.68 13.70 -0.75
N LEU A 455 -11.24 13.93 -1.98
CA LEU A 455 -11.86 13.31 -3.16
C LEU A 455 -11.69 11.79 -3.18
N ARG A 456 -10.54 11.25 -2.77
CA ARG A 456 -10.29 9.80 -2.69
C ARG A 456 -11.21 9.07 -1.71
N ASP A 457 -11.76 9.77 -0.72
CA ASP A 457 -12.74 9.21 0.22
C ASP A 457 -14.13 9.01 -0.42
N LEU A 458 -14.35 9.56 -1.62
CA LEU A 458 -15.61 9.59 -2.36
C LEU A 458 -15.51 8.82 -3.68
N GLU A 459 -16.65 8.43 -4.24
CA GLU A 459 -16.75 8.08 -5.65
C GLU A 459 -16.80 9.36 -6.50
N TRP A 460 -15.72 10.16 -6.45
CA TRP A 460 -15.71 11.53 -7.00
C TRP A 460 -16.12 11.60 -8.47
N TRP A 461 -15.93 10.53 -9.24
CA TRP A 461 -16.31 10.43 -10.66
C TRP A 461 -17.83 10.42 -10.89
N LYS A 462 -18.64 10.24 -9.83
CA LYS A 462 -20.10 10.36 -9.89
C LYS A 462 -20.60 11.78 -9.60
N LEU A 463 -19.77 12.63 -9.00
CA LEU A 463 -20.13 14.00 -8.67
C LEU A 463 -20.17 14.87 -9.93
N GLN A 464 -21.24 15.64 -10.10
CA GLN A 464 -21.41 16.60 -11.19
C GLN A 464 -21.52 18.04 -10.66
N PRO A 465 -21.02 19.06 -11.40
CA PRO A 465 -21.18 20.45 -11.02
C PRO A 465 -22.65 20.91 -11.12
N HIS A 466 -23.13 21.60 -10.10
CA HIS A 466 -24.52 22.07 -9.97
C HIS A 466 -24.58 23.48 -9.35
N ASP A 467 -24.04 24.47 -10.05
CA ASP A 467 -23.96 25.85 -9.55
C ASP A 467 -25.33 26.51 -9.32
N ASP A 468 -26.37 26.05 -10.03
CA ASP A 468 -27.75 26.50 -9.89
C ASP A 468 -28.45 25.96 -8.63
N TRP A 469 -27.84 24.98 -7.96
CA TRP A 469 -28.39 24.36 -6.75
C TRP A 469 -27.81 24.95 -5.47
N ILE A 470 -26.88 25.90 -5.57
CA ILE A 470 -26.27 26.58 -4.42
C ILE A 470 -26.43 28.10 -4.54
N SER A 471 -26.86 28.75 -3.46
CA SER A 471 -27.10 30.20 -3.45
C SER A 471 -26.78 30.82 -2.09
N SER A 472 -26.36 32.09 -2.10
CA SER A 472 -26.23 32.95 -0.91
C SER A 472 -26.75 34.35 -1.24
N SER A 473 -27.14 35.12 -0.21
CA SER A 473 -27.43 36.55 -0.37
C SER A 473 -26.19 37.36 -0.75
N THR A 474 -24.99 36.85 -0.41
CA THR A 474 -23.73 37.41 -0.88
C THR A 474 -23.49 37.01 -2.35
N PRO A 475 -23.33 37.96 -3.30
CA PRO A 475 -23.04 37.63 -4.70
C PRO A 475 -21.63 37.07 -4.86
N ARG A 476 -21.44 36.20 -5.86
CA ARG A 476 -20.09 35.77 -6.30
C ARG A 476 -19.35 36.99 -6.87
N SER A 477 -18.06 37.11 -6.58
CA SER A 477 -17.20 38.19 -7.11
C SER A 477 -16.45 37.76 -8.37
N SER A 478 -15.88 38.70 -9.12
CA SER A 478 -14.97 38.41 -10.24
C SER A 478 -13.54 38.08 -9.76
N ASP A 479 -12.70 37.61 -10.68
CA ASP A 479 -11.24 37.57 -10.46
C ASP A 479 -10.72 38.96 -10.03
N ARG A 480 -9.64 38.99 -9.25
CA ARG A 480 -9.08 40.23 -8.71
C ARG A 480 -7.65 40.44 -9.16
N GLN A 481 -7.21 41.68 -9.10
CA GLN A 481 -5.81 42.07 -9.32
C GLN A 481 -5.16 42.45 -7.99
N VAL A 482 -4.04 41.82 -7.65
CA VAL A 482 -3.27 42.06 -6.43
C VAL A 482 -1.92 42.65 -6.80
N ARG A 483 -1.54 43.74 -6.15
CA ARG A 483 -0.25 44.40 -6.34
C ARG A 483 0.76 43.90 -5.31
N LEU A 484 1.81 43.22 -5.79
CA LEU A 484 2.87 42.59 -4.99
C LEU A 484 4.18 43.34 -5.14
N GLY A 485 5.05 43.25 -4.13
CA GLY A 485 6.39 43.84 -4.11
C GLY A 485 6.68 44.60 -2.81
N PRO A 486 7.95 44.91 -2.53
CA PRO A 486 8.34 45.65 -1.33
C PRO A 486 7.75 47.08 -1.32
N ALA A 487 7.72 47.69 -0.13
CA ALA A 487 7.25 49.07 0.03
C ALA A 487 8.02 50.05 -0.86
N GLN A 488 9.34 49.84 -0.99
CA GLN A 488 10.25 50.50 -1.92
C GLN A 488 10.87 49.44 -2.84
N GLY A 489 10.66 49.54 -4.16
CA GLY A 489 11.15 48.57 -5.16
C GLY A 489 10.12 48.21 -6.25
N PRO A 490 10.44 47.26 -7.15
CA PRO A 490 9.56 46.86 -8.24
C PRO A 490 8.27 46.24 -7.71
N LYS A 491 7.13 46.59 -8.34
CA LYS A 491 5.81 46.03 -8.02
C LYS A 491 5.21 45.33 -9.22
N ARG A 492 4.53 44.21 -8.99
CA ARG A 492 3.81 43.43 -10.02
C ARG A 492 2.34 43.33 -9.69
N THR A 493 1.49 43.52 -10.68
CA THR A 493 0.06 43.26 -10.55
C THR A 493 -0.23 41.87 -11.10
N LEU A 494 -0.64 40.95 -10.23
CA LEU A 494 -1.00 39.58 -10.59
C LEU A 494 -2.49 39.35 -10.41
N LEU A 495 -3.03 38.47 -11.25
CA LEU A 495 -4.40 38.01 -11.09
C LEU A 495 -4.48 36.97 -9.97
N CYS A 496 -5.58 37.00 -9.22
CA CYS A 496 -5.94 35.97 -8.26
C CYS A 496 -7.42 35.59 -8.38
N PRO A 497 -7.81 34.41 -7.89
CA PRO A 497 -9.20 33.97 -7.97
C PRO A 497 -10.14 34.88 -7.16
N PRO A 498 -11.46 34.79 -7.42
CA PRO A 498 -12.47 35.58 -6.72
C PRO A 498 -12.35 35.49 -5.20
N GLU A 499 -12.61 36.59 -4.50
CA GLU A 499 -12.63 36.58 -3.02
C GLU A 499 -13.86 35.88 -2.46
N THR A 500 -15.01 36.10 -3.11
CA THR A 500 -16.29 35.56 -2.71
C THR A 500 -16.79 34.58 -3.77
N THR A 501 -16.90 33.29 -3.40
CA THR A 501 -17.55 32.29 -4.27
C THR A 501 -18.13 31.12 -3.49
N TYR A 502 -18.99 30.36 -4.15
CA TYR A 502 -19.57 29.12 -3.66
C TYR A 502 -19.94 28.21 -4.85
N TRP A 503 -19.41 26.99 -4.84
CA TRP A 503 -19.61 26.00 -5.89
C TRP A 503 -20.18 24.71 -5.30
N LEU A 504 -20.89 23.92 -6.11
CA LEU A 504 -21.47 22.66 -5.67
C LEU A 504 -21.14 21.53 -6.64
N LEU A 505 -20.62 20.43 -6.10
CA LEU A 505 -20.56 19.13 -6.72
C LEU A 505 -21.61 18.22 -6.07
N ALA A 506 -22.41 17.50 -6.85
CA ALA A 506 -23.40 16.59 -6.30
C ALA A 506 -23.48 15.26 -7.07
N GLU A 507 -23.61 14.17 -6.31
CA GLU A 507 -24.23 12.93 -6.75
C GLU A 507 -25.63 12.93 -6.13
N GLN A 508 -26.63 13.18 -6.96
CA GLN A 508 -27.99 13.43 -6.50
C GLN A 508 -28.49 12.29 -5.60
N GLY A 509 -28.84 12.62 -4.36
CA GLY A 509 -29.36 11.67 -3.37
C GLY A 509 -28.31 11.04 -2.44
N GLU A 510 -27.02 11.10 -2.79
CA GLU A 510 -25.96 10.39 -2.05
C GLU A 510 -24.93 11.35 -1.44
N HIS A 511 -24.36 12.26 -2.26
CA HIS A 511 -23.29 13.16 -1.84
C HIS A 511 -23.47 14.57 -2.38
N TYR A 512 -23.29 15.58 -1.51
CA TYR A 512 -23.26 16.99 -1.90
C TYR A 512 -22.03 17.64 -1.29
N VAL A 513 -21.15 18.18 -2.11
CA VAL A 513 -19.91 18.86 -1.71
C VAL A 513 -20.01 20.31 -2.11
N ALA A 514 -20.07 21.21 -1.14
CA ALA A 514 -20.02 22.65 -1.38
C ALA A 514 -18.67 23.21 -0.95
N TYR A 515 -18.01 23.94 -1.84
CA TYR A 515 -16.84 24.74 -1.50
C TYR A 515 -17.26 26.20 -1.44
N VAL A 516 -16.99 26.88 -0.34
CA VAL A 516 -17.42 28.27 -0.09
C VAL A 516 -16.24 29.10 0.41
N ARG A 517 -16.14 30.36 0.01
CA ARG A 517 -15.14 31.32 0.50
C ARG A 517 -15.65 32.75 0.40
N GLY A 518 -15.21 33.63 1.28
CA GLY A 518 -15.62 35.05 1.30
C GLY A 518 -17.08 35.27 1.69
N VAL A 519 -17.76 34.24 2.24
CA VAL A 519 -19.18 34.28 2.59
C VAL A 519 -19.33 34.00 4.09
N THR A 520 -19.98 34.90 4.81
CA THR A 520 -20.42 34.69 6.21
C THR A 520 -21.94 34.51 6.31
N GLU A 521 -22.65 34.97 5.30
CA GLU A 521 -24.10 34.82 5.18
C GLU A 521 -24.50 33.36 4.94
N LYS A 522 -25.79 33.09 5.12
CA LYS A 522 -26.37 31.77 4.93
C LYS A 522 -26.22 31.28 3.48
N VAL A 523 -25.63 30.10 3.33
CA VAL A 523 -25.55 29.33 2.07
C VAL A 523 -26.69 28.31 2.05
N THR A 524 -27.40 28.25 0.93
CA THR A 524 -28.53 27.33 0.69
C THR A 524 -28.17 26.35 -0.42
N ILE A 525 -28.32 25.05 -0.15
CA ILE A 525 -28.15 23.96 -1.12
C ILE A 525 -29.51 23.31 -1.38
N LYS A 526 -29.92 23.17 -2.63
CA LYS A 526 -31.16 22.51 -3.05
C LYS A 526 -30.87 21.06 -3.48
N PHE A 527 -31.79 20.15 -3.18
CA PHE A 527 -31.56 18.70 -3.37
C PHE A 527 -32.21 18.08 -4.62
N GLY A 528 -33.03 18.83 -5.35
CA GLY A 528 -33.60 18.39 -6.63
C GLY A 528 -34.66 17.27 -6.55
N ARG A 529 -35.09 16.85 -5.34
CA ARG A 529 -36.21 15.92 -5.06
C ARG A 529 -36.90 16.26 -3.71
N ASP A 530 -38.08 15.70 -3.47
CA ASP A 530 -38.92 16.01 -2.29
C ASP A 530 -38.45 15.41 -0.95
N VAL A 531 -37.59 14.37 -0.96
CA VAL A 531 -37.01 13.76 0.26
C VAL A 531 -35.62 13.19 -0.04
N VAL A 532 -34.58 13.61 0.69
CA VAL A 532 -33.27 12.95 0.67
C VAL A 532 -32.87 12.50 2.07
N ASP A 533 -32.51 11.22 2.22
CA ASP A 533 -32.08 10.62 3.50
C ASP A 533 -30.63 11.01 3.87
N LEU A 534 -30.26 12.29 3.67
CA LEU A 534 -29.02 12.85 4.15
C LEU A 534 -29.12 13.03 5.66
N ARG A 535 -28.18 12.44 6.40
CA ARG A 535 -28.19 12.44 7.87
C ARG A 535 -26.87 12.92 8.49
N MET A 536 -25.85 13.15 7.67
CA MET A 536 -24.58 13.70 8.15
C MET A 536 -24.18 14.89 7.30
N ALA A 537 -23.76 15.96 7.97
CA ALA A 537 -22.99 17.04 7.39
C ALA A 537 -21.59 17.06 8.02
N ARG A 538 -20.55 17.26 7.21
CA ARG A 538 -19.17 17.36 7.65
C ARG A 538 -18.57 18.64 7.08
N LEU A 539 -17.90 19.39 7.92
CA LEU A 539 -17.13 20.55 7.52
C LEU A 539 -15.65 20.19 7.49
N LEU A 540 -14.99 20.45 6.38
CA LEU A 540 -13.57 20.29 6.18
C LEU A 540 -12.92 21.68 6.09
N ASP A 541 -11.86 21.87 6.87
CA ASP A 541 -10.93 22.98 6.71
C ASP A 541 -9.94 22.62 5.59
N PRO A 542 -9.99 23.27 4.41
CA PRO A 542 -9.12 22.94 3.29
C PRO A 542 -7.65 23.37 3.50
N ARG A 543 -7.36 24.14 4.55
CA ARG A 543 -5.99 24.59 4.90
C ARG A 543 -5.27 23.57 5.76
N THR A 544 -5.99 22.92 6.67
CA THR A 544 -5.41 22.00 7.65
C THR A 544 -5.74 20.54 7.37
N GLY A 545 -6.87 20.28 6.71
CA GLY A 545 -7.44 18.94 6.55
C GLY A 545 -8.32 18.49 7.72
N GLU A 546 -8.52 19.35 8.73
CA GLU A 546 -9.37 19.03 9.88
C GLU A 546 -10.84 18.91 9.47
N LYS A 547 -11.50 17.87 9.99
CA LYS A 547 -12.90 17.55 9.71
C LYS A 547 -13.71 17.72 11.00
N LYS A 548 -14.83 18.45 10.94
CA LYS A 548 -15.79 18.62 12.02
C LYS A 548 -17.16 18.13 11.57
N ILE A 549 -17.78 17.23 12.34
CA ILE A 549 -19.15 16.79 12.06
C ILE A 549 -20.14 17.87 12.53
N ILE A 550 -21.12 18.13 11.67
CA ILE A 550 -22.28 18.97 11.90
C ILE A 550 -23.47 17.99 11.89
N ASP A 551 -23.75 17.34 13.02
CA ASP A 551 -24.80 16.32 13.12
C ASP A 551 -26.18 16.95 12.84
N LYS A 552 -26.95 16.34 11.93
CA LYS A 552 -28.38 16.58 11.77
C LYS A 552 -29.11 15.25 11.82
N LYS A 553 -29.63 14.92 13.01
CA LYS A 553 -30.42 13.70 13.29
C LYS A 553 -31.72 13.55 12.49
N THR A 554 -32.10 14.54 11.67
CA THR A 554 -33.35 14.54 10.90
C THR A 554 -33.06 14.53 9.39
N PRO A 555 -33.70 13.64 8.61
CA PRO A 555 -33.61 13.64 7.15
C PRO A 555 -33.91 15.02 6.55
N LEU A 556 -33.12 15.41 5.55
CA LEU A 556 -33.28 16.70 4.87
C LEU A 556 -34.30 16.56 3.73
N LYS A 557 -35.26 17.50 3.62
CA LYS A 557 -36.32 17.41 2.61
C LYS A 557 -35.90 18.02 1.27
N ASP A 558 -35.97 19.34 1.18
CA ASP A 558 -35.88 20.11 -0.07
C ASP A 558 -34.58 20.92 -0.19
N ARG A 559 -34.07 21.42 0.93
CA ARG A 559 -32.84 22.20 1.01
C ARG A 559 -32.07 22.02 2.31
N PHE A 560 -30.81 22.41 2.29
CA PHE A 560 -29.97 22.58 3.47
C PHE A 560 -29.39 23.98 3.53
N GLU A 561 -29.54 24.57 4.70
CA GLU A 561 -29.04 25.90 5.01
C GLU A 561 -27.99 25.82 6.11
N TRP A 562 -26.91 26.56 5.94
CA TRP A 562 -25.81 26.67 6.88
C TRP A 562 -25.03 27.97 6.65
N SER A 563 -24.45 28.51 7.71
CA SER A 563 -23.56 29.68 7.64
C SER A 563 -22.11 29.25 7.87
N PRO A 564 -21.18 29.63 6.98
CA PRO A 564 -19.75 29.39 7.19
C PRO A 564 -19.25 29.95 8.53
N PRO A 565 -18.28 29.30 9.21
CA PRO A 565 -17.78 29.77 10.49
C PRO A 565 -17.17 31.17 10.46
N ASP A 566 -16.57 31.53 9.33
CA ASP A 566 -15.91 32.80 9.06
C ASP A 566 -15.85 33.02 7.54
N SER A 567 -15.31 34.17 7.11
CA SER A 567 -15.18 34.53 5.68
C SER A 567 -14.07 33.79 4.95
N ARG A 568 -13.30 32.91 5.61
CA ARG A 568 -12.28 32.12 4.93
C ARG A 568 -12.93 31.00 4.12
N ASP A 569 -12.12 30.13 3.52
CA ASP A 569 -12.63 29.02 2.72
C ASP A 569 -12.93 27.75 3.52
N TRP A 570 -13.99 27.05 3.12
CA TRP A 570 -14.54 25.87 3.78
C TRP A 570 -15.15 24.90 2.78
N VAL A 571 -15.05 23.59 3.07
CA VAL A 571 -15.71 22.54 2.30
C VAL A 571 -16.78 21.88 3.17
N LEU A 572 -18.05 21.99 2.77
CA LEU A 572 -19.17 21.30 3.39
C LEU A 572 -19.48 20.04 2.58
N HIS A 573 -19.53 18.88 3.25
CA HIS A 573 -19.92 17.60 2.65
C HIS A 573 -21.16 17.05 3.34
N LEU A 574 -22.24 16.86 2.58
CA LEU A 574 -23.48 16.22 3.02
C LEU A 574 -23.52 14.79 2.46
N ALA A 575 -23.87 13.83 3.31
CA ALA A 575 -23.93 12.42 2.92
C ALA A 575 -25.03 11.63 3.67
N ARG A 576 -25.36 10.46 3.13
CA ARG A 576 -26.23 9.46 3.79
C ARG A 576 -25.53 8.83 5.00
N SER A 577 -26.26 8.59 6.09
CA SER A 577 -25.74 8.17 7.41
C SER A 577 -24.93 6.86 7.45
N ALA A 578 -25.00 6.03 6.41
CA ALA A 578 -24.43 4.69 6.43
C ALA A 578 -22.95 4.62 6.01
N GLU A 579 -22.36 5.71 5.50
CA GLU A 579 -21.05 5.62 4.83
C GLU A 579 -19.92 6.38 5.51
N LEU A 580 -20.20 7.30 6.42
CA LEU A 580 -19.19 8.18 6.95
C LEU A 580 -19.53 8.58 8.39
N ASP A 581 -18.57 8.33 9.27
CA ASP A 581 -18.57 8.62 10.70
C ASP A 581 -19.39 7.66 11.58
N ASP A 582 -18.65 6.90 12.39
CA ASP A 582 -19.18 6.66 13.72
C ASP A 582 -18.04 6.63 14.73
N GLY A 583 -17.61 7.82 15.16
CA GLY A 583 -16.67 8.01 16.26
C GLY A 583 -16.98 7.19 17.52
N ARG A 584 -18.15 6.51 17.62
CA ARG A 584 -18.45 5.47 18.61
C ARG A 584 -17.33 4.45 18.80
N TYR A 585 -16.69 3.95 17.74
CA TYR A 585 -15.62 2.94 17.90
C TYR A 585 -14.39 3.56 18.54
N LEU A 586 -13.91 4.70 18.01
CA LEU A 586 -12.78 5.42 18.58
C LEU A 586 -13.06 5.84 20.03
N LYS A 587 -14.28 6.30 20.31
CA LYS A 587 -14.72 6.65 21.66
C LYS A 587 -14.66 5.43 22.57
N ALA A 588 -15.21 4.29 22.16
CA ALA A 588 -15.18 3.07 22.95
C ALA A 588 -13.75 2.62 23.28
N VAL A 589 -12.84 2.70 22.30
CA VAL A 589 -11.41 2.40 22.52
C VAL A 589 -10.75 3.40 23.47
N LYS A 590 -11.08 4.70 23.35
CA LYS A 590 -10.61 5.73 24.28
C LYS A 590 -11.10 5.47 25.70
N ASP A 591 -12.41 5.27 25.88
CA ASP A 591 -13.01 5.00 27.19
C ASP A 591 -12.35 3.79 27.87
N PHE A 592 -12.11 2.72 27.13
CA PHE A 592 -11.34 1.56 27.59
C PHE A 592 -9.92 1.94 28.03
N ALA A 593 -9.18 2.65 27.17
CA ALA A 593 -7.79 3.01 27.43
C ALA A 593 -7.64 3.96 28.63
N GLU A 594 -8.52 4.97 28.78
CA GLU A 594 -8.52 5.86 29.94
C GLU A 594 -8.72 5.07 31.23
N VAL A 595 -9.72 4.19 31.28
CA VAL A 595 -10.02 3.40 32.49
C VAL A 595 -8.87 2.47 32.84
N VAL A 596 -8.25 1.81 31.86
CA VAL A 596 -7.07 0.97 32.12
C VAL A 596 -5.87 1.80 32.59
N ILE A 597 -5.65 3.00 32.04
CA ILE A 597 -4.58 3.90 32.50
C ILE A 597 -4.83 4.40 33.93
N GLU A 598 -6.06 4.82 34.23
CA GLU A 598 -6.41 5.45 35.51
C GLU A 598 -6.58 4.44 36.64
N LYS A 599 -7.13 3.26 36.34
CA LYS A 599 -7.57 2.28 37.34
C LYS A 599 -6.86 0.94 37.24
N GLY A 600 -6.21 0.67 36.10
CA GLY A 600 -5.47 -0.57 35.86
C GLY A 600 -4.01 -0.52 36.32
N ARG A 601 -3.46 0.66 36.59
CA ARG A 601 -2.07 0.81 37.06
C ARG A 601 -1.86 0.22 38.45
N ASP A 602 -0.61 -0.16 38.71
CA ASP A 602 -0.18 -0.69 39.98
C ASP A 602 -0.21 0.37 41.10
N THR A 603 -1.14 0.16 42.04
CA THR A 603 -1.28 0.93 43.28
C THR A 603 -1.51 0.01 44.49
N TYR A 604 -1.08 -1.24 44.42
CA TYR A 604 -1.56 -2.32 45.33
C TYR A 604 -0.56 -2.70 46.42
N GLY A 605 0.74 -2.48 46.19
CA GLY A 605 1.82 -2.72 47.13
C GLY A 605 2.45 -1.44 47.67
N ASN A 606 3.60 -1.57 48.33
CA ASN A 606 4.40 -0.42 48.79
C ASN A 606 5.12 0.30 47.64
N ASN A 607 5.37 -0.42 46.54
CA ASN A 607 5.97 0.12 45.33
C ASN A 607 4.85 0.36 44.32
N HIS A 608 4.77 1.57 43.77
CA HIS A 608 3.82 1.88 42.69
C HIS A 608 4.59 1.94 41.38
N THR A 609 4.40 0.93 40.54
CA THR A 609 5.10 0.81 39.26
C THR A 609 4.24 1.31 38.08
N PRO A 610 4.81 1.54 36.89
CA PRO A 610 4.03 1.81 35.68
C PRO A 610 3.27 0.59 35.13
N LEU A 611 3.34 -0.57 35.78
CA LEU A 611 2.73 -1.82 35.32
C LEU A 611 1.20 -1.77 35.42
N PHE A 612 0.54 -2.64 34.65
CA PHE A 612 -0.90 -2.81 34.68
C PHE A 612 -1.28 -4.16 35.30
N ALA A 613 -2.41 -4.22 36.01
CA ALA A 613 -3.05 -5.48 36.34
C ALA A 613 -3.62 -6.14 35.07
N ASP A 614 -3.63 -7.46 35.02
CA ASP A 614 -4.12 -8.22 33.84
C ASP A 614 -5.62 -8.08 33.57
N GLY A 615 -6.38 -7.71 34.60
CA GLY A 615 -7.81 -7.59 34.50
C GLY A 615 -8.42 -6.83 35.65
N LEU A 616 -9.58 -6.24 35.37
CA LEU A 616 -10.35 -5.43 36.30
C LEU A 616 -11.79 -5.96 36.36
N HIS A 617 -12.39 -5.91 37.55
CA HIS A 617 -13.80 -6.20 37.72
C HIS A 617 -14.63 -5.13 37.00
N ALA A 618 -15.56 -5.55 36.14
CA ALA A 618 -16.27 -4.67 35.20
C ALA A 618 -17.08 -3.57 35.90
N GLY A 619 -17.67 -3.84 37.07
CA GLY A 619 -18.34 -2.83 37.91
C GLY A 619 -17.42 -2.09 38.88
N SER A 620 -16.80 -2.81 39.81
CA SER A 620 -16.03 -2.21 40.92
C SER A 620 -14.62 -1.71 40.57
N LEU A 621 -14.09 -2.07 39.40
CA LEU A 621 -12.73 -1.72 38.93
C LEU A 621 -11.59 -2.24 39.81
N LYS A 622 -11.87 -3.17 40.73
CA LYS A 622 -10.83 -3.88 41.50
C LYS A 622 -10.08 -4.87 40.61
N PRO A 623 -8.78 -5.10 40.83
CA PRO A 623 -8.01 -6.03 39.99
C PRO A 623 -8.43 -7.48 40.21
N VAL A 624 -8.07 -8.33 39.24
CA VAL A 624 -8.11 -9.78 39.42
C VAL A 624 -7.13 -10.23 40.50
N ILE A 625 -7.52 -11.24 41.29
CA ILE A 625 -6.69 -11.82 42.35
C ILE A 625 -6.58 -13.33 42.13
N TRP A 626 -5.36 -13.79 41.83
CA TRP A 626 -5.05 -15.22 41.74
C TRP A 626 -4.77 -15.80 43.12
N LYS A 627 -5.39 -16.94 43.47
CA LYS A 627 -5.22 -17.58 44.78
C LYS A 627 -4.51 -18.91 44.63
N LYS A 628 -3.38 -19.09 45.31
CA LYS A 628 -2.61 -20.35 45.30
C LYS A 628 -1.82 -20.52 46.60
N ASP A 629 -1.87 -21.70 47.20
CA ASP A 629 -1.12 -22.09 48.39
C ASP A 629 -1.24 -21.09 49.56
N GLY A 630 -2.47 -20.59 49.81
CA GLY A 630 -2.74 -19.58 50.84
C GLY A 630 -2.29 -18.16 50.49
N GLN A 631 -1.66 -17.94 49.33
CA GLN A 631 -1.27 -16.62 48.82
C GLN A 631 -2.34 -16.04 47.90
N SER A 632 -2.37 -14.71 47.81
CA SER A 632 -3.19 -13.94 46.87
C SER A 632 -2.27 -13.04 46.06
N TRP A 633 -2.38 -13.09 44.73
CA TRP A 633 -1.52 -12.35 43.81
C TRP A 633 -2.34 -11.42 42.94
N VAL A 634 -1.94 -10.15 42.86
CA VAL A 634 -2.49 -9.20 41.89
C VAL A 634 -1.66 -9.34 40.62
N LEU A 635 -2.17 -10.10 39.65
CA LEU A 635 -1.37 -10.51 38.49
C LEU A 635 -1.13 -9.35 37.51
N SER A 636 0.14 -9.21 37.14
CA SER A 636 0.60 -8.51 35.94
C SER A 636 1.43 -9.47 35.09
N ASN A 637 0.85 -9.94 33.98
CA ASN A 637 1.50 -10.79 33.01
C ASN A 637 1.65 -10.02 31.70
N PHE A 638 2.81 -9.40 31.54
CA PHE A 638 3.07 -8.56 30.37
C PHE A 638 2.94 -9.29 29.03
N ALA A 639 3.09 -10.63 28.99
CA ALA A 639 2.84 -11.42 27.78
C ALA A 639 1.37 -11.37 27.34
N SER A 640 0.45 -11.23 28.30
CA SER A 640 -1.00 -11.11 28.04
C SER A 640 -1.47 -9.67 27.79
N GLN A 641 -0.58 -8.68 27.92
CA GLN A 641 -0.89 -7.25 27.79
C GLN A 641 -0.39 -6.65 26.45
N GLN A 642 0.16 -7.48 25.56
CA GLN A 642 0.68 -7.01 24.27
C GLN A 642 -0.38 -6.30 23.40
N PRO A 643 -1.67 -6.70 23.40
CA PRO A 643 -2.72 -5.92 22.74
C PRO A 643 -2.95 -4.55 23.36
N LEU A 644 -2.86 -4.41 24.69
CA LEU A 644 -2.94 -3.11 25.38
C LEU A 644 -1.84 -2.16 24.87
N ILE A 645 -0.60 -2.65 24.76
CA ILE A 645 0.53 -1.85 24.26
C ILE A 645 0.27 -1.40 22.81
N ARG A 646 -0.30 -2.26 21.96
CA ARG A 646 -0.70 -1.90 20.59
C ARG A 646 -1.86 -0.90 20.55
N ILE A 647 -2.85 -1.04 21.43
CA ILE A 647 -3.97 -0.11 21.55
C ILE A 647 -3.45 1.28 21.91
N LEU A 648 -2.60 1.37 22.93
CA LEU A 648 -2.07 2.63 23.41
C LEU A 648 -1.18 3.33 22.37
N ASP A 649 -0.26 2.59 21.73
CA ASP A 649 0.57 3.14 20.64
C ASP A 649 -0.29 3.57 19.43
N GLY A 650 -1.25 2.75 19.05
CA GLY A 650 -2.15 3.02 17.92
C GLY A 650 -3.10 4.19 18.19
N LEU A 651 -3.61 4.35 19.41
CA LEU A 651 -4.44 5.48 19.80
C LEU A 651 -3.67 6.79 19.63
N SER A 652 -2.44 6.88 20.14
CA SER A 652 -1.58 8.05 19.93
C SER A 652 -1.35 8.33 18.44
N THR A 653 -1.22 7.30 17.60
CA THR A 653 -1.09 7.48 16.16
C THR A 653 -2.35 8.07 15.51
N LEU A 654 -3.55 7.65 15.92
CA LEU A 654 -4.80 8.15 15.34
C LEU A 654 -5.21 9.52 15.87
N THR A 655 -4.97 9.78 17.16
CA THR A 655 -5.49 10.95 17.87
C THR A 655 -4.46 12.06 18.04
N ALA A 656 -3.17 11.78 17.79
CA ALA A 656 -2.03 12.62 18.12
C ALA A 656 -1.85 12.90 19.64
N ASP A 657 -2.63 12.26 20.51
CA ASP A 657 -2.45 12.39 21.97
C ASP A 657 -1.33 11.47 22.45
N SER A 658 -0.20 12.07 22.85
CA SER A 658 1.00 11.34 23.27
C SER A 658 0.87 10.56 24.59
N LYS A 659 -0.17 10.80 25.41
CA LYS A 659 -0.29 10.20 26.74
C LYS A 659 -0.38 8.66 26.69
N TYR A 660 -1.07 8.13 25.67
CA TYR A 660 -1.26 6.68 25.52
C TYR A 660 0.06 5.98 25.23
N ARG A 661 0.79 6.45 24.21
CA ARG A 661 2.14 5.95 23.88
C ARG A 661 3.10 6.10 25.05
N ARG A 662 3.02 7.18 25.82
CA ARG A 662 3.84 7.35 27.03
C ARG A 662 3.53 6.26 28.06
N ALA A 663 2.26 6.03 28.38
CA ALA A 663 1.87 4.96 29.31
C ALA A 663 2.34 3.57 28.85
N ALA A 664 2.28 3.29 27.55
CA ALA A 664 2.82 2.06 26.98
C ALA A 664 4.35 1.96 27.09
N ALA A 665 5.05 3.06 26.83
CA ALA A 665 6.52 3.14 26.93
C ALA A 665 7.00 2.97 28.38
N ASP A 666 6.34 3.61 29.34
CA ASP A 666 6.68 3.53 30.77
C ASP A 666 6.57 2.08 31.27
N ALA A 667 5.46 1.40 30.99
CA ALA A 667 5.27 0.00 31.36
C ALA A 667 6.28 -0.92 30.67
N THR A 668 6.49 -0.72 29.36
CA THR A 668 7.46 -1.52 28.58
C THR A 668 8.89 -1.36 29.10
N GLY A 669 9.31 -0.13 29.38
CA GLY A 669 10.64 0.17 29.91
C GLY A 669 10.84 -0.46 31.28
N HIS A 670 9.85 -0.34 32.17
CA HIS A 670 9.91 -0.94 33.50
C HIS A 670 10.04 -2.47 33.43
N VAL A 671 9.27 -3.14 32.56
CA VAL A 671 9.36 -4.59 32.39
C VAL A 671 10.75 -5.01 31.89
N LEU A 672 11.29 -4.32 30.89
CA LEU A 672 12.59 -4.67 30.31
C LEU A 672 13.74 -4.45 31.31
N GLN A 673 13.64 -3.44 32.17
CA GLN A 673 14.68 -3.08 33.13
C GLN A 673 14.62 -3.88 34.44
N HIS A 674 13.43 -4.23 34.91
CA HIS A 674 13.26 -4.78 36.26
C HIS A 674 12.68 -6.21 36.29
N LEU A 675 11.97 -6.63 35.24
CA LEU A 675 11.31 -7.94 35.18
C LEU A 675 12.01 -8.90 34.20
N GLN A 676 13.21 -8.55 33.73
CA GLN A 676 14.06 -9.42 32.94
C GLN A 676 15.04 -10.17 33.86
N SER A 677 15.06 -11.50 33.76
CA SER A 677 16.03 -12.33 34.48
C SER A 677 17.44 -12.16 33.92
N ASP A 678 18.43 -12.66 34.67
CA ASP A 678 19.84 -12.57 34.28
C ASP A 678 20.12 -13.18 32.89
N ASN A 679 19.43 -14.28 32.55
CA ASN A 679 19.57 -14.94 31.25
C ASN A 679 18.82 -14.24 30.10
N GLY A 680 18.02 -13.20 30.39
CA GLY A 680 17.33 -12.37 29.41
C GLY A 680 15.85 -12.68 29.21
N LEU A 681 15.32 -13.76 29.80
CA LEU A 681 13.88 -14.03 29.75
C LEU A 681 13.11 -13.06 30.66
N LEU A 682 11.86 -12.75 30.31
CA LEU A 682 10.98 -12.00 31.20
C LEU A 682 10.23 -12.95 32.15
N TYR A 683 9.91 -12.48 33.35
CA TYR A 683 9.01 -13.17 34.29
C TYR A 683 7.54 -13.07 33.84
N TRP A 684 7.23 -13.68 32.70
CA TRP A 684 5.93 -13.60 32.02
C TRP A 684 5.53 -14.92 31.34
N GLY A 685 4.40 -14.93 30.65
CA GLY A 685 3.97 -16.03 29.77
C GLY A 685 3.00 -16.99 30.46
N GLY A 686 3.01 -18.26 30.04
CA GLY A 686 1.96 -19.21 30.44
C GLY A 686 2.01 -19.68 31.89
N HIS A 687 3.18 -19.60 32.55
CA HIS A 687 3.38 -20.16 33.90
C HIS A 687 4.04 -19.18 34.88
N LEU A 688 4.40 -17.99 34.43
CA LEU A 688 4.99 -16.93 35.23
C LEU A 688 4.23 -15.62 35.00
N ALA A 689 4.08 -14.86 36.06
CA ALA A 689 3.57 -13.51 36.08
C ALA A 689 4.27 -12.73 37.20
N TRP A 690 4.01 -11.43 37.28
CA TRP A 690 4.45 -10.58 38.37
C TRP A 690 3.30 -10.33 39.34
N ASP A 691 3.54 -10.45 40.64
CA ASP A 691 2.58 -10.03 41.66
C ASP A 691 2.83 -8.55 42.00
N LEU A 692 1.89 -7.68 41.61
CA LEU A 692 1.97 -6.24 41.85
C LEU A 692 1.96 -5.89 43.35
N GLN A 693 1.38 -6.74 44.19
CA GLN A 693 1.30 -6.44 45.62
C GLN A 693 2.63 -6.71 46.35
N THR A 694 3.30 -7.81 46.02
CA THR A 694 4.57 -8.21 46.68
C THR A 694 5.82 -7.96 45.84
N ASP A 695 5.65 -7.40 44.63
CA ASP A 695 6.70 -6.99 43.70
C ASP A 695 7.74 -8.10 43.42
N ARG A 696 7.24 -9.29 43.05
CA ARG A 696 8.06 -10.48 42.80
C ARG A 696 7.44 -11.41 41.76
N PRO A 697 8.22 -12.31 41.13
CA PRO A 697 7.67 -13.29 40.20
C PRO A 697 6.85 -14.36 40.93
N VAL A 698 5.71 -14.73 40.36
CA VAL A 698 4.79 -15.76 40.86
C VAL A 698 4.37 -16.70 39.74
N GLY A 699 4.00 -17.94 40.06
CA GLY A 699 3.72 -18.94 39.03
C GLY A 699 3.45 -20.36 39.52
N GLN A 700 3.30 -21.28 38.58
CA GLN A 700 3.07 -22.70 38.87
C GLN A 700 4.36 -23.41 39.33
N TYR A 701 5.48 -23.10 38.67
CA TYR A 701 6.78 -23.71 38.91
C TYR A 701 7.82 -22.62 39.09
N ALA A 702 8.85 -22.87 39.90
CA ALA A 702 9.97 -21.96 40.07
C ALA A 702 10.68 -21.72 38.71
N GLY A 703 10.64 -20.47 38.25
CA GLY A 703 11.34 -20.02 37.04
C GLY A 703 10.90 -20.64 35.71
N ALA A 704 9.68 -21.20 35.59
CA ALA A 704 9.23 -21.82 34.34
C ALA A 704 8.63 -20.82 33.35
N HIS A 705 9.43 -20.38 32.38
CA HIS A 705 8.97 -19.57 31.25
C HIS A 705 8.23 -20.43 30.22
N GLU A 706 7.03 -20.00 29.79
CA GLU A 706 6.24 -20.71 28.77
C GLU A 706 5.70 -19.75 27.71
N MET A 707 5.91 -20.08 26.42
CA MET A 707 5.34 -19.35 25.30
C MET A 707 4.57 -20.28 24.36
N LYS A 708 3.30 -19.95 24.09
CA LYS A 708 2.44 -20.68 23.13
C LYS A 708 1.58 -19.70 22.34
N GLY A 709 1.92 -19.47 21.07
CA GLY A 709 1.21 -18.54 20.20
C GLY A 709 1.36 -17.06 20.56
N HIS A 710 2.15 -16.72 21.58
CA HIS A 710 2.45 -15.32 21.90
C HIS A 710 3.27 -14.68 20.77
N GLN A 711 2.91 -13.47 20.37
CA GLN A 711 3.66 -12.65 19.41
C GLN A 711 3.86 -11.23 19.96
N PRO A 712 4.83 -11.01 20.87
CA PRO A 712 5.03 -9.72 21.51
C PRO A 712 5.30 -8.56 20.54
N TYR A 713 5.00 -7.33 20.96
CA TYR A 713 5.17 -6.13 20.15
C TYR A 713 6.64 -5.65 20.14
N TYR A 714 7.54 -6.51 19.66
CA TYR A 714 8.99 -6.30 19.70
C TYR A 714 9.46 -5.02 19.02
N SER A 715 8.78 -4.54 17.98
CA SER A 715 9.11 -3.25 17.35
C SER A 715 8.88 -2.05 18.27
N PHE A 716 7.92 -2.14 19.20
CA PHE A 716 7.72 -1.12 20.22
C PHE A 716 8.72 -1.27 21.36
N MET A 717 8.93 -2.50 21.85
CA MET A 717 9.97 -2.78 22.85
C MET A 717 11.34 -2.29 22.39
N TRP A 718 11.69 -2.51 21.12
CA TRP A 718 12.94 -2.04 20.51
C TRP A 718 13.07 -0.52 20.46
N LYS A 719 11.96 0.21 20.27
CA LYS A 719 11.96 1.68 20.33
C LYS A 719 12.23 2.19 21.74
N VAL A 720 11.80 1.43 22.76
CA VAL A 720 11.97 1.79 24.18
C VAL A 720 13.36 1.42 24.69
N ASP A 721 13.76 0.16 24.51
CA ASP A 721 15.07 -0.35 24.91
C ASP A 721 15.53 -1.46 23.94
N PRO A 722 16.33 -1.12 22.92
CA PRO A 722 16.78 -2.08 21.91
C PRO A 722 17.71 -3.16 22.47
N GLU A 723 18.50 -2.86 23.51
CA GLU A 723 19.47 -3.81 24.07
C GLU A 723 18.76 -4.92 24.85
N SER A 724 17.90 -4.55 25.80
CA SER A 724 17.12 -5.50 26.58
C SER A 724 16.16 -6.29 25.69
N THR A 725 15.61 -5.67 24.65
CA THR A 725 14.77 -6.36 23.65
C THR A 725 15.56 -7.37 22.83
N ARG A 726 16.78 -7.02 22.37
CA ARG A 726 17.69 -7.96 21.69
C ARG A 726 18.01 -9.15 22.60
N LYS A 727 18.33 -8.88 23.87
CA LYS A 727 18.63 -9.90 24.88
C LYS A 727 17.45 -10.86 25.07
N LEU A 728 16.23 -10.34 25.19
CA LEU A 728 15.01 -11.14 25.30
C LEU A 728 14.77 -12.06 24.11
N MET A 729 14.80 -11.52 22.88
CA MET A 729 14.56 -12.32 21.68
C MET A 729 15.62 -13.42 21.51
N GLY A 730 16.88 -13.12 21.85
CA GLY A 730 17.94 -14.12 21.91
C GLY A 730 17.70 -15.18 22.98
N ALA A 731 17.34 -14.77 24.20
CA ALA A 731 17.10 -15.68 25.32
C ALA A 731 15.97 -16.68 25.05
N ILE A 732 14.90 -16.25 24.36
CA ILE A 732 13.80 -17.12 23.94
C ILE A 732 14.34 -18.29 23.09
N TRP A 733 15.18 -18.01 22.09
CA TRP A 733 15.81 -19.09 21.31
C TRP A 733 16.81 -19.90 22.13
N ALA A 734 17.66 -19.23 22.91
CA ALA A 734 18.73 -19.88 23.67
C ALA A 734 18.22 -20.92 24.68
N THR A 735 17.05 -20.66 25.27
CA THR A 735 16.52 -21.45 26.40
C THR A 735 15.45 -22.46 25.98
N HIS A 736 14.70 -22.20 24.90
CA HIS A 736 13.67 -23.13 24.43
C HIS A 736 14.19 -24.19 23.45
N ILE A 737 15.28 -23.92 22.72
CA ILE A 737 15.91 -24.91 21.84
C ILE A 737 16.76 -25.87 22.70
N LEU A 738 16.35 -27.13 22.76
CA LEU A 738 17.05 -28.18 23.49
C LEU A 738 18.20 -28.75 22.66
N ASP A 739 17.96 -28.95 21.37
CA ASP A 739 18.92 -29.52 20.44
C ASP A 739 18.91 -28.71 19.13
N TRP A 740 19.98 -27.95 18.94
CA TRP A 740 20.15 -27.09 17.78
C TRP A 740 20.35 -27.90 16.49
N SER A 741 20.93 -29.10 16.53
CA SER A 741 21.21 -29.88 15.32
C SER A 741 19.93 -30.23 14.55
N ARG A 742 18.89 -30.66 15.28
CA ARG A 742 17.59 -31.07 14.72
C ARG A 742 16.48 -30.04 14.88
N LEU A 743 16.69 -28.98 15.66
CA LEU A 743 15.66 -28.04 16.13
C LEU A 743 14.60 -28.71 17.01
N ASP A 744 15.04 -29.54 17.97
CA ASP A 744 14.16 -30.00 19.04
C ASP A 744 14.01 -28.90 20.09
N TYR A 745 12.78 -28.63 20.51
CA TYR A 745 12.46 -27.54 21.41
C TYR A 745 11.36 -27.92 22.40
N ASN A 746 11.30 -27.17 23.49
CA ASN A 746 10.28 -27.34 24.51
C ASN A 746 9.47 -26.05 24.69
N ARG A 747 8.19 -26.19 25.01
CA ARG A 747 7.34 -25.06 25.41
C ARG A 747 7.82 -24.39 26.69
N HIS A 748 8.59 -25.10 27.52
CA HIS A 748 9.10 -24.67 28.82
C HIS A 748 10.58 -24.37 28.75
N ALA A 749 10.96 -23.22 29.29
CA ALA A 749 12.33 -22.81 29.55
C ALA A 749 12.49 -22.44 31.03
N ASN A 750 13.73 -22.35 31.50
CA ASN A 750 14.03 -21.94 32.87
C ASN A 750 14.67 -20.54 32.86
N THR A 751 14.17 -19.63 33.70
CA THR A 751 14.62 -18.22 33.78
C THR A 751 15.95 -18.03 34.52
N GLU A 752 16.41 -19.03 35.27
CA GLU A 752 17.62 -18.99 36.10
C GLU A 752 18.81 -19.65 35.40
N LYS A 753 18.56 -20.63 34.52
CA LYS A 753 19.63 -21.35 33.79
C LYS A 753 20.29 -20.42 32.77
N PRO A 754 21.62 -20.18 32.86
CA PRO A 754 22.32 -19.40 31.84
C PRO A 754 22.22 -20.07 30.47
N ALA A 755 21.87 -19.30 29.45
CA ALA A 755 21.84 -19.77 28.07
C ALA A 755 22.22 -18.65 27.12
N LYS A 756 22.91 -19.00 26.03
CA LYS A 756 23.21 -18.08 24.92
C LYS A 756 22.78 -18.72 23.60
N PRO A 757 22.30 -17.94 22.62
CA PRO A 757 21.90 -18.48 21.34
C PRO A 757 23.10 -19.13 20.63
N LYS A 758 22.90 -20.34 20.09
CA LYS A 758 23.96 -21.07 19.38
C LYS A 758 23.80 -20.92 17.87
N TRP A 759 23.81 -19.67 17.39
CA TRP A 759 23.60 -19.36 15.98
C TRP A 759 24.63 -19.99 15.01
N ASN A 760 25.80 -20.39 15.52
CA ASN A 760 26.85 -21.05 14.74
C ASN A 760 26.84 -22.57 14.87
N HIS A 761 25.86 -23.15 15.56
CA HIS A 761 25.77 -24.59 15.72
C HIS A 761 25.58 -25.28 14.37
N GLU A 762 26.15 -26.46 14.23
CA GLU A 762 25.93 -27.31 13.05
C GLU A 762 24.45 -27.73 12.98
N PHE A 763 23.87 -27.73 11.78
CA PHE A 763 22.48 -28.09 11.54
C PHE A 763 22.44 -29.36 10.71
N ALA A 764 21.67 -30.35 11.14
CA ALA A 764 21.53 -31.61 10.42
C ALA A 764 20.47 -31.45 9.32
N ASP A 765 20.87 -31.12 8.09
CA ASP A 765 19.93 -30.85 7.00
C ASP A 765 19.04 -32.07 6.66
N ALA A 766 19.62 -33.27 6.65
CA ALA A 766 18.95 -34.52 6.31
C ALA A 766 18.63 -35.37 7.55
N ILE A 767 17.46 -35.13 8.16
CA ILE A 767 16.88 -35.96 9.22
C ILE A 767 15.46 -36.37 8.86
N GLU A 768 14.99 -37.49 9.40
CA GLU A 768 13.58 -37.85 9.36
C GLU A 768 12.77 -36.92 10.28
N VAL A 769 11.63 -36.41 9.78
CA VAL A 769 10.69 -35.58 10.54
C VAL A 769 9.29 -36.19 10.37
N PRO A 770 8.55 -36.47 11.46
CA PRO A 770 8.92 -36.21 12.85
C PRO A 770 9.99 -37.18 13.38
N PHE A 771 10.77 -36.75 14.37
CA PHE A 771 11.84 -37.57 14.97
C PHE A 771 11.48 -38.09 16.38
N PRO A 772 12.00 -39.26 16.80
CA PRO A 772 11.78 -39.74 18.16
C PRO A 772 12.50 -38.85 19.17
N THR A 773 11.92 -38.69 20.35
CA THR A 773 12.55 -38.01 21.48
C THR A 773 12.58 -38.88 22.74
N ASP A 774 13.70 -38.84 23.45
CA ASP A 774 13.87 -39.50 24.75
C ASP A 774 13.38 -38.55 25.85
N GLY A 775 12.32 -38.94 26.57
CA GLY A 775 11.76 -38.17 27.70
C GLY A 775 10.51 -37.33 27.36
N GLY A 776 10.24 -36.31 28.20
CA GLY A 776 9.02 -35.48 28.16
C GLY A 776 9.05 -34.27 27.20
N ASN A 777 9.97 -34.27 26.23
CA ASN A 777 10.17 -33.18 25.25
C ASN A 777 9.08 -33.22 24.18
N LEU A 778 8.58 -32.05 23.77
CA LEU A 778 7.43 -31.95 22.87
C LEU A 778 7.54 -30.67 22.03
N SER A 779 7.85 -30.85 20.75
CA SER A 779 7.99 -29.78 19.76
C SER A 779 6.63 -29.32 19.22
N PHE A 780 5.73 -28.93 20.14
CA PHE A 780 4.37 -28.52 19.78
C PHE A 780 4.34 -27.37 18.77
N ALA A 781 3.44 -27.46 17.80
CA ALA A 781 3.18 -26.43 16.80
C ALA A 781 2.89 -25.05 17.41
N ASN A 782 2.25 -24.99 18.58
CA ASN A 782 1.96 -23.72 19.24
C ASN A 782 3.20 -23.00 19.83
N VAL A 783 4.37 -23.63 19.87
CA VAL A 783 5.65 -22.98 20.26
C VAL A 783 6.36 -22.38 19.04
N THR A 784 5.99 -22.78 17.82
CA THR A 784 6.59 -22.24 16.60
C THR A 784 6.33 -20.75 16.41
N PRO A 785 5.09 -20.21 16.58
CA PRO A 785 4.86 -18.78 16.41
C PRO A 785 5.78 -17.86 17.24
N PRO A 786 5.96 -18.04 18.58
CA PRO A 786 6.87 -17.18 19.34
C PRO A 786 8.35 -17.30 18.94
N LEU A 787 8.83 -18.51 18.61
CA LEU A 787 10.20 -18.71 18.12
C LEU A 787 10.41 -18.04 16.75
N MET A 788 9.48 -18.27 15.83
CA MET A 788 9.50 -17.67 14.50
C MET A 788 9.45 -16.15 14.59
N HIS A 789 8.55 -15.59 15.41
CA HIS A 789 8.38 -14.15 15.55
C HIS A 789 9.63 -13.49 16.14
N SER A 790 10.17 -14.02 17.25
CA SER A 790 11.41 -13.48 17.84
C SER A 790 12.61 -13.56 16.89
N GLY A 791 12.74 -14.65 16.13
CA GLY A 791 13.80 -14.83 15.15
C GLY A 791 13.65 -13.89 13.93
N THR A 792 12.44 -13.72 13.42
CA THR A 792 12.12 -12.75 12.36
C THR A 792 12.37 -11.32 12.81
N MET A 793 12.00 -10.96 14.04
CA MET A 793 12.20 -9.60 14.55
C MET A 793 13.69 -9.30 14.84
N LEU A 794 14.48 -10.28 15.31
CA LEU A 794 15.94 -10.16 15.33
C LEU A 794 16.51 -9.95 13.92
N ALA A 795 16.02 -10.67 12.91
CA ALA A 795 16.47 -10.45 11.54
C ALA A 795 16.11 -9.06 11.03
N ALA A 796 14.88 -8.59 11.26
CA ALA A 796 14.37 -7.34 10.70
C ALA A 796 14.92 -6.09 11.42
N LEU A 797 14.93 -6.09 12.75
CA LEU A 797 15.34 -4.95 13.59
C LEU A 797 16.86 -4.91 13.83
N ASP A 798 17.44 -6.05 14.21
CA ASP A 798 18.87 -6.16 14.56
C ASP A 798 19.76 -6.49 13.36
N LYS A 799 19.17 -6.72 12.18
CA LYS A 799 19.88 -7.18 10.97
C LYS A 799 20.67 -8.48 11.20
N ASN A 800 20.19 -9.32 12.11
CA ASN A 800 20.86 -10.56 12.49
C ASN A 800 20.61 -11.67 11.45
N ASN A 801 21.55 -11.82 10.52
CA ASN A 801 21.46 -12.81 9.44
C ASN A 801 21.46 -14.26 9.93
N ARG A 802 22.11 -14.55 11.06
CA ARG A 802 22.13 -15.91 11.58
C ARG A 802 20.79 -16.27 12.23
N ALA A 803 20.17 -15.33 12.93
CA ALA A 803 18.79 -15.50 13.41
C ALA A 803 17.83 -15.77 12.24
N LEU A 804 17.97 -15.06 11.11
CA LEU A 804 17.19 -15.35 9.89
C LEU A 804 17.36 -16.79 9.41
N ILE A 805 18.60 -17.27 9.31
CA ILE A 805 18.90 -18.65 8.87
C ILE A 805 18.21 -19.67 9.78
N TRP A 806 18.33 -19.50 11.09
CA TRP A 806 17.71 -20.42 12.06
C TRP A 806 16.18 -20.35 12.06
N THR A 807 15.63 -19.16 11.88
CA THR A 807 14.17 -18.96 11.73
C THR A 807 13.67 -19.67 10.48
N ARG A 808 14.37 -19.52 9.36
CA ARG A 808 14.05 -20.22 8.10
C ARG A 808 14.14 -21.73 8.27
N ARG A 809 15.17 -22.25 8.95
CA ARG A 809 15.31 -23.68 9.26
C ARG A 809 14.15 -24.20 10.10
N LEU A 810 13.70 -23.46 11.11
CA LEU A 810 12.54 -23.83 11.93
C LEU A 810 11.26 -23.95 11.09
N VAL A 811 10.99 -22.97 10.23
CA VAL A 811 9.82 -23.03 9.35
C VAL A 811 9.96 -24.16 8.33
N TYR A 812 11.17 -24.40 7.81
CA TYR A 812 11.45 -25.47 6.87
C TYR A 812 11.27 -26.87 7.48
N ARG A 813 11.52 -27.07 8.78
CA ARG A 813 11.26 -28.35 9.46
C ARG A 813 9.80 -28.78 9.35
N TRP A 814 8.85 -27.84 9.34
CA TRP A 814 7.43 -28.14 9.09
C TRP A 814 7.13 -28.55 7.65
N GLN A 815 7.99 -28.19 6.70
CA GLN A 815 7.90 -28.65 5.31
C GLN A 815 8.46 -30.07 5.19
N GLN A 816 9.55 -30.38 5.90
CA GLN A 816 10.11 -31.73 5.97
C GLN A 816 9.18 -32.73 6.65
N GLY A 817 8.39 -32.29 7.65
CA GLY A 817 7.40 -33.12 8.32
C GLY A 817 6.12 -33.40 7.52
N LYS A 818 6.02 -32.96 6.27
CA LYS A 818 4.87 -33.25 5.40
C LYS A 818 4.91 -34.70 4.93
N HIS A 819 3.76 -35.36 4.98
CA HIS A 819 3.60 -36.67 4.35
C HIS A 819 3.77 -36.53 2.82
N PRO A 820 4.62 -37.35 2.18
CA PRO A 820 5.09 -37.12 0.81
C PRO A 820 3.97 -37.12 -0.24
N GLU A 821 2.90 -37.88 -0.03
CA GLU A 821 1.80 -37.99 -1.00
C GLU A 821 0.66 -36.99 -0.76
N THR A 822 0.39 -36.67 0.51
CA THR A 822 -0.81 -35.92 0.89
C THR A 822 -0.50 -34.44 1.13
N GLY A 823 0.75 -34.14 1.51
CA GLY A 823 1.21 -32.83 1.96
C GLY A 823 0.84 -32.50 3.40
N LEU A 824 0.09 -33.35 4.11
CA LEU A 824 -0.31 -33.08 5.49
C LEU A 824 0.85 -33.31 6.46
N CYS A 825 0.99 -32.41 7.42
CA CYS A 825 1.87 -32.51 8.56
C CYS A 825 1.06 -32.49 9.86
N GLY A 826 1.49 -33.25 10.89
CA GLY A 826 0.84 -33.25 12.20
C GLY A 826 1.21 -32.03 13.06
N GLY A 827 0.84 -32.05 14.34
CA GLY A 827 1.03 -30.92 15.26
C GLY A 827 2.37 -30.87 15.99
N GLN A 828 3.30 -31.77 15.70
CA GLN A 828 4.60 -31.88 16.36
C GLN A 828 5.69 -32.30 15.37
N LEU A 829 6.91 -31.80 15.57
CA LEU A 829 8.11 -32.23 14.83
C LEU A 829 8.81 -33.43 15.49
N SER A 830 8.37 -33.81 16.69
CA SER A 830 8.89 -34.92 17.47
C SER A 830 7.75 -35.72 18.10
N TYR A 831 8.00 -37.01 18.36
CA TYR A 831 7.03 -37.91 18.97
C TYR A 831 7.66 -38.72 20.11
N ARG A 832 6.80 -39.11 21.06
CA ARG A 832 7.20 -39.88 22.25
C ARG A 832 7.27 -41.37 21.93
N LYS A 833 8.11 -42.09 22.68
CA LYS A 833 8.08 -43.57 22.71
C LYS A 833 6.74 -44.12 23.20
N HIS A 834 6.14 -43.50 24.22
CA HIS A 834 4.79 -43.80 24.70
C HIS A 834 3.84 -42.65 24.29
N ASP A 835 3.00 -42.91 23.28
CA ASP A 835 2.17 -41.88 22.66
C ASP A 835 0.70 -41.95 23.13
N ARG A 836 0.16 -40.80 23.51
CA ARG A 836 -1.19 -40.69 24.10
C ARG A 836 -2.32 -40.85 23.08
N ALA A 837 -2.06 -40.57 21.80
CA ALA A 837 -3.01 -40.87 20.75
C ALA A 837 -3.07 -42.38 20.48
N GLN A 838 -1.96 -43.11 20.67
CA GLN A 838 -1.95 -44.58 20.63
C GLN A 838 -2.79 -45.17 21.77
N ASP A 839 -2.73 -44.62 22.98
CA ASP A 839 -3.58 -45.06 24.10
C ASP A 839 -5.08 -44.93 23.77
N ALA A 840 -5.45 -43.83 23.11
CA ALA A 840 -6.84 -43.53 22.76
C ALA A 840 -7.35 -44.37 21.57
N LEU A 841 -6.58 -44.45 20.48
CA LEU A 841 -7.04 -44.93 19.18
C LEU A 841 -6.13 -45.98 18.53
N GLY A 842 -5.06 -46.41 19.18
CA GLY A 842 -4.11 -47.39 18.61
C GLY A 842 -4.74 -48.75 18.29
N HIS A 843 -5.85 -49.08 18.94
CA HIS A 843 -6.64 -50.29 18.63
C HIS A 843 -7.43 -50.19 17.31
N VAL A 844 -7.59 -48.99 16.77
CA VAL A 844 -8.27 -48.71 15.49
C VAL A 844 -7.29 -48.26 14.41
N HIS A 845 -6.28 -47.48 14.80
CA HIS A 845 -5.24 -46.91 13.94
C HIS A 845 -3.87 -47.31 14.47
N PRO A 846 -3.31 -48.48 14.11
CA PRO A 846 -2.12 -49.03 14.75
C PRO A 846 -0.86 -48.16 14.68
N SER A 847 -0.77 -47.26 13.69
CA SER A 847 0.36 -46.35 13.46
C SER A 847 0.16 -44.94 14.03
N ILE A 848 -0.94 -44.69 14.76
CA ILE A 848 -1.30 -43.36 15.26
C ILE A 848 -0.29 -42.83 16.26
N ASN A 849 0.08 -41.57 16.11
CA ASN A 849 0.78 -40.83 17.16
C ASN A 849 0.49 -39.33 17.03
N GLU A 850 0.83 -38.55 18.05
CA GLU A 850 0.51 -37.12 18.09
C GLU A 850 1.20 -36.28 17.00
N ALA A 851 2.25 -36.80 16.36
CA ALA A 851 2.93 -36.16 15.23
C ALA A 851 2.36 -36.56 13.86
N LYS A 852 1.47 -37.56 13.81
CA LYS A 852 0.83 -38.09 12.59
C LYS A 852 -0.68 -37.83 12.51
N ILE A 853 -1.22 -36.99 13.39
CA ILE A 853 -2.64 -36.61 13.41
C ILE A 853 -2.88 -35.13 13.07
N VAL A 854 -3.95 -34.88 12.34
CA VAL A 854 -4.53 -33.55 12.09
C VAL A 854 -5.87 -33.48 12.82
N ALA A 855 -5.79 -33.40 14.15
CA ALA A 855 -6.94 -33.39 15.05
C ALA A 855 -6.68 -32.52 16.30
N SER A 856 -7.71 -32.26 17.11
CA SER A 856 -7.59 -31.55 18.39
C SER A 856 -6.86 -30.19 18.30
N TYR A 857 -6.01 -29.86 19.28
CA TYR A 857 -5.19 -28.65 19.26
C TYR A 857 -4.04 -28.72 18.24
N HIS A 858 -3.66 -29.93 17.79
CA HIS A 858 -2.65 -30.12 16.75
C HIS A 858 -3.13 -29.51 15.44
N GLN A 859 -4.39 -29.77 15.07
CA GLN A 859 -5.06 -29.19 13.91
C GLN A 859 -5.10 -27.66 13.96
N THR A 860 -5.58 -27.07 15.05
CA THR A 860 -5.72 -25.61 15.16
C THR A 860 -4.35 -24.92 15.19
N SER A 861 -3.39 -25.46 15.94
CA SER A 861 -2.04 -24.87 16.02
C SER A 861 -1.31 -24.96 14.68
N ARG A 862 -1.39 -26.09 13.98
CA ARG A 862 -0.65 -26.33 12.73
C ARG A 862 -1.24 -25.62 11.53
N TYR A 863 -2.57 -25.56 11.41
CA TYR A 863 -3.23 -25.07 10.19
C TYR A 863 -4.00 -23.76 10.37
N HIS A 864 -4.37 -23.38 11.59
CA HIS A 864 -5.02 -22.08 11.82
C HIS A 864 -3.96 -21.04 12.22
N HIS A 865 -3.13 -21.34 13.22
CA HIS A 865 -2.22 -20.38 13.83
C HIS A 865 -0.88 -20.22 13.09
N ILE A 866 -0.17 -21.31 12.78
CA ILE A 866 1.15 -21.22 12.11
C ILE A 866 1.06 -20.48 10.77
N PRO A 867 0.13 -20.81 9.84
CA PRO A 867 0.08 -20.12 8.55
C PRO A 867 -0.18 -18.61 8.69
N LEU A 868 -1.04 -18.20 9.62
CA LEU A 868 -1.28 -16.78 9.91
C LEU A 868 -0.02 -16.07 10.41
N ALA A 869 0.60 -16.62 11.45
CA ALA A 869 1.83 -16.07 12.02
C ALA A 869 2.96 -16.06 10.99
N GLN A 870 3.03 -17.07 10.12
CA GLN A 870 4.06 -17.21 9.12
C GLN A 870 3.90 -16.21 7.97
N MET A 871 2.66 -15.93 7.54
CA MET A 871 2.39 -14.84 6.60
C MET A 871 2.69 -13.47 7.22
N GLN A 872 2.36 -13.25 8.49
CA GLN A 872 2.70 -12.02 9.22
C GLN A 872 4.22 -11.82 9.31
N ALA A 873 4.97 -12.88 9.65
CA ALA A 873 6.43 -12.88 9.64
C ALA A 873 6.99 -12.62 8.23
N GLY A 874 6.40 -13.23 7.20
CA GLY A 874 6.79 -13.02 5.81
C GLY A 874 6.64 -11.57 5.37
N GLN A 875 5.54 -10.90 5.74
CA GLN A 875 5.36 -9.47 5.46
C GLN A 875 6.41 -8.59 6.16
N THR A 876 6.76 -8.92 7.41
CA THR A 876 7.83 -8.21 8.14
C THR A 876 9.17 -8.34 7.41
N LEU A 877 9.50 -9.52 6.90
CA LEU A 877 10.72 -9.76 6.15
C LEU A 877 10.72 -9.10 4.76
N LEU A 878 9.56 -9.05 4.08
CA LEU A 878 9.40 -8.32 2.82
C LEU A 878 9.72 -6.83 3.01
N GLU A 879 9.18 -6.21 4.05
CA GLU A 879 9.46 -4.79 4.37
C GLU A 879 10.90 -4.54 4.75
N ALA A 880 11.59 -5.52 5.36
CA ALA A 880 13.02 -5.42 5.66
C ALA A 880 13.92 -5.41 4.40
N GLY A 881 13.42 -5.84 3.24
CA GLY A 881 14.09 -5.74 1.94
C GLY A 881 15.26 -6.70 1.72
N GLY A 882 15.85 -6.68 0.52
CA GLY A 882 17.01 -7.51 0.15
C GLY A 882 16.78 -9.01 0.40
N LYS A 883 17.80 -9.70 0.95
CA LYS A 883 17.74 -11.13 1.30
C LYS A 883 16.65 -11.50 2.32
N TYR A 884 16.20 -10.55 3.13
CA TYR A 884 15.08 -10.79 4.04
C TYR A 884 13.80 -11.00 3.23
N ALA A 885 13.61 -10.22 2.16
CA ALA A 885 12.43 -10.34 1.30
C ALA A 885 12.36 -11.70 0.58
N ASP A 886 13.50 -12.34 0.27
CA ASP A 886 13.52 -13.70 -0.29
C ASP A 886 12.94 -14.72 0.70
N ALA A 887 13.44 -14.73 1.95
CA ALA A 887 12.89 -15.57 3.01
C ALA A 887 11.42 -15.24 3.30
N GLY A 888 11.05 -13.96 3.22
CA GLY A 888 9.66 -13.51 3.38
C GLY A 888 8.72 -14.09 2.32
N ARG A 889 9.15 -14.13 1.05
CA ARG A 889 8.41 -14.78 -0.05
C ARG A 889 8.26 -16.28 0.18
N GLU A 890 9.33 -16.96 0.61
CA GLU A 890 9.26 -18.40 0.93
C GLU A 890 8.28 -18.70 2.07
N PHE A 891 8.32 -17.89 3.15
CA PHE A 891 7.42 -18.06 4.29
C PHE A 891 5.96 -17.93 3.85
N ILE A 892 5.65 -16.92 3.05
CA ILE A 892 4.32 -16.73 2.50
C ILE A 892 3.95 -17.94 1.62
N ALA A 893 4.80 -18.34 0.68
CA ALA A 893 4.51 -19.45 -0.23
C ALA A 893 4.17 -20.76 0.50
N TRP A 894 4.97 -21.12 1.52
CA TRP A 894 4.71 -22.33 2.32
C TRP A 894 3.42 -22.25 3.15
N ALA A 895 3.10 -21.07 3.70
CA ALA A 895 1.86 -20.88 4.45
C ALA A 895 0.62 -20.98 3.54
N LEU A 896 0.69 -20.43 2.32
CA LEU A 896 -0.37 -20.55 1.31
C LEU A 896 -0.57 -22.02 0.90
N ASP A 897 0.52 -22.75 0.67
CA ASP A 897 0.47 -24.17 0.32
C ASP A 897 -0.17 -25.02 1.44
N ASP A 898 0.22 -24.80 2.70
CA ASP A 898 -0.37 -25.47 3.85
C ASP A 898 -1.89 -25.25 3.95
N LEU A 899 -2.36 -24.02 3.71
CA LEU A 899 -3.78 -23.70 3.69
C LEU A 899 -4.49 -24.40 2.51
N LYS A 900 -3.89 -24.45 1.31
CA LYS A 900 -4.47 -25.17 0.17
C LYS A 900 -4.58 -26.67 0.42
N ILE A 901 -3.55 -27.27 1.03
CA ILE A 901 -3.56 -28.68 1.42
C ILE A 901 -4.68 -28.91 2.44
N TYR A 902 -4.75 -28.07 3.47
CA TYR A 902 -5.77 -28.20 4.51
C TYR A 902 -7.19 -28.06 3.98
N ALA A 903 -7.45 -27.07 3.12
CA ALA A 903 -8.70 -26.92 2.40
C ALA A 903 -9.06 -28.17 1.60
N ARG A 904 -8.11 -28.73 0.85
CA ARG A 904 -8.37 -29.87 -0.04
C ARG A 904 -8.61 -31.17 0.71
N ARG A 905 -7.86 -31.40 1.79
CA ARG A 905 -7.84 -32.69 2.48
C ARG A 905 -8.84 -32.75 3.62
N CYS A 906 -8.99 -31.67 4.38
CA CYS A 906 -9.72 -31.71 5.63
C CYS A 906 -11.08 -31.01 5.58
N TRP A 907 -11.40 -30.20 4.57
CA TRP A 907 -12.70 -29.53 4.49
C TRP A 907 -13.79 -30.47 3.96
N ASP A 908 -14.88 -30.57 4.71
CA ASP A 908 -16.12 -31.20 4.29
C ASP A 908 -17.15 -30.13 3.92
N PRO A 909 -17.48 -29.96 2.62
CA PRO A 909 -18.39 -28.93 2.16
C PRO A 909 -19.85 -29.19 2.56
N ASP A 910 -20.23 -30.44 2.82
CA ASP A 910 -21.62 -30.81 3.13
C ASP A 910 -21.95 -30.43 4.58
N THR A 911 -21.00 -30.63 5.49
CA THR A 911 -21.19 -30.30 6.91
C THR A 911 -20.65 -28.94 7.32
N GLY A 912 -19.86 -28.29 6.46
CA GLY A 912 -19.18 -27.03 6.74
C GLY A 912 -18.13 -27.14 7.86
N ARG A 913 -17.49 -28.31 7.98
CA ARG A 913 -16.55 -28.63 9.07
C ARG A 913 -15.24 -29.16 8.51
N PHE A 914 -14.20 -29.07 9.32
CA PHE A 914 -12.93 -29.73 9.08
C PHE A 914 -12.91 -31.09 9.77
N VAL A 915 -12.79 -32.16 8.99
CA VAL A 915 -12.66 -33.53 9.50
C VAL A 915 -11.26 -33.78 10.07
N ALA A 916 -11.19 -34.72 11.01
CA ALA A 916 -9.94 -35.13 11.62
C ALA A 916 -9.35 -36.34 10.86
N LEU A 917 -8.08 -36.23 10.48
CA LEU A 917 -7.40 -37.23 9.66
C LEU A 917 -6.04 -37.59 10.26
N MET A 918 -5.57 -38.79 9.94
CA MET A 918 -4.14 -39.09 9.93
C MET A 918 -3.44 -38.28 8.82
N THR A 919 -2.13 -38.08 8.91
CA THR A 919 -1.38 -37.35 7.87
C THR A 919 -1.37 -38.07 6.51
N ASP A 920 -1.62 -39.37 6.46
CA ASP A 920 -1.84 -40.14 5.23
C ASP A 920 -3.29 -40.05 4.68
N CYS A 921 -4.11 -39.15 5.24
CA CYS A 921 -5.53 -38.96 4.96
C CYS A 921 -6.46 -40.10 5.44
N THR A 922 -5.99 -41.05 6.25
CA THR A 922 -6.87 -42.04 6.87
C THR A 922 -7.85 -41.34 7.84
N PRO A 923 -9.18 -41.52 7.70
CA PRO A 923 -10.15 -40.91 8.61
C PRO A 923 -10.03 -41.43 10.04
N LEU A 924 -10.01 -40.53 11.02
CA LEU A 924 -10.02 -40.92 12.43
C LEU A 924 -11.43 -41.32 12.87
N LYS A 925 -11.59 -42.57 13.32
CA LYS A 925 -12.83 -43.11 13.88
C LYS A 925 -13.01 -42.65 15.32
N TRP A 926 -13.23 -41.36 15.49
CA TRP A 926 -13.15 -40.67 16.77
C TRP A 926 -14.11 -41.20 17.83
N GLN A 927 -15.28 -41.74 17.44
CA GLN A 927 -16.24 -42.33 18.37
C GLN A 927 -15.74 -43.61 19.06
N GLU A 928 -14.72 -44.26 18.51
CA GLU A 928 -14.11 -45.46 19.09
C GLU A 928 -12.95 -45.12 20.04
N ALA A 929 -12.64 -43.84 20.25
CA ALA A 929 -11.54 -43.44 21.12
C ALA A 929 -11.81 -43.81 22.59
N LYS A 930 -10.84 -44.46 23.24
CA LYS A 930 -10.87 -44.70 24.69
C LYS A 930 -10.64 -43.40 25.44
N GLU A 931 -11.38 -43.19 26.54
CA GLU A 931 -11.22 -42.01 27.38
C GLU A 931 -9.90 -42.04 28.15
N GLY A 932 -9.20 -40.91 28.15
CA GLY A 932 -7.94 -40.71 28.86
C GLY A 932 -7.45 -39.27 28.70
N TYR A 933 -6.19 -39.09 28.27
CA TYR A 933 -5.69 -37.75 27.94
C TYR A 933 -6.49 -37.12 26.78
N TYR A 934 -6.80 -37.93 25.77
CA TYR A 934 -7.78 -37.58 24.74
C TYR A 934 -9.13 -38.19 25.11
N VAL A 935 -10.18 -37.45 24.79
CA VAL A 935 -11.58 -37.94 24.76
C VAL A 935 -12.04 -37.99 23.31
N PRO A 936 -13.09 -38.77 22.96
CA PRO A 936 -13.64 -38.85 21.60
C PRO A 936 -13.75 -37.50 20.88
N GLU A 937 -14.28 -36.47 21.54
CA GLU A 937 -14.49 -35.13 20.98
C GLU A 937 -13.19 -34.41 20.60
N SER A 938 -12.04 -34.89 21.09
CA SER A 938 -10.72 -34.37 20.69
C SER A 938 -10.48 -34.60 19.21
N PHE A 939 -11.02 -35.69 18.66
CA PHE A 939 -10.86 -36.10 17.26
C PHE A 939 -12.14 -35.87 16.43
N ALA A 940 -13.16 -35.22 16.99
CA ALA A 940 -14.39 -34.91 16.25
C ALA A 940 -14.16 -33.78 15.21
N PRO A 941 -14.94 -33.75 14.11
CA PRO A 941 -14.91 -32.66 13.14
C PRO A 941 -15.17 -31.28 13.76
N ARG A 942 -14.44 -30.26 13.31
CA ARG A 942 -14.46 -28.90 13.90
C ARG A 942 -15.03 -27.87 12.96
N LYS A 943 -15.80 -26.92 13.49
CA LYS A 943 -16.22 -25.72 12.74
C LYS A 943 -15.00 -24.82 12.45
N PRO A 944 -15.02 -24.04 11.36
CA PRO A 944 -14.04 -22.96 11.18
C PRO A 944 -14.17 -21.94 12.31
N ASP A 945 -13.07 -21.22 12.57
CA ASP A 945 -13.02 -20.11 13.52
C ASP A 945 -12.59 -18.82 12.80
N GLY A 946 -12.68 -17.68 13.51
CA GLY A 946 -12.32 -16.39 12.95
C GLY A 946 -10.83 -16.24 12.62
N HIS A 947 -9.92 -16.96 13.30
CA HIS A 947 -8.50 -16.94 12.93
C HIS A 947 -8.29 -17.61 11.59
N LEU A 948 -8.94 -18.75 11.34
CA LEU A 948 -8.83 -19.46 10.09
C LEU A 948 -9.41 -18.62 8.93
N LEU A 949 -10.55 -17.96 9.13
CA LEU A 949 -11.07 -17.03 8.14
C LEU A 949 -10.09 -15.87 7.88
N TRP A 950 -9.48 -15.31 8.93
CA TRP A 950 -8.45 -14.29 8.78
C TRP A 950 -7.23 -14.81 8.00
N SER A 951 -6.78 -16.04 8.26
CA SER A 951 -5.72 -16.70 7.49
C SER A 951 -6.07 -16.78 6.00
N TYR A 952 -7.25 -17.28 5.64
CA TYR A 952 -7.64 -17.37 4.23
C TYR A 952 -7.84 -16.01 3.57
N ALA A 953 -8.37 -15.01 4.29
CA ALA A 953 -8.50 -13.64 3.80
C ALA A 953 -7.13 -13.00 3.53
N MET A 954 -6.18 -13.16 4.46
CA MET A 954 -4.81 -12.69 4.29
C MET A 954 -4.09 -13.44 3.16
N ALA A 955 -4.27 -14.76 3.08
CA ALA A 955 -3.73 -15.60 2.02
C ALA A 955 -4.22 -15.13 0.64
N TYR A 956 -5.51 -14.84 0.52
CA TYR A 956 -6.07 -14.26 -0.70
C TYR A 956 -5.46 -12.88 -1.01
N ARG A 957 -5.39 -11.96 -0.03
CA ARG A 957 -4.76 -10.65 -0.28
C ARG A 957 -3.32 -10.77 -0.80
N LEU A 958 -2.56 -11.74 -0.27
CA LEU A 958 -1.15 -11.93 -0.61
C LEU A 958 -0.93 -12.66 -1.94
N SER A 959 -1.91 -13.43 -2.43
CA SER A 959 -1.73 -14.32 -3.60
C SER A 959 -2.74 -14.13 -4.73
N GLU A 960 -3.92 -13.60 -4.42
CA GLU A 960 -5.13 -13.59 -5.26
C GLU A 960 -5.57 -14.98 -5.76
N ASP A 961 -5.16 -16.04 -5.06
CA ASP A 961 -5.51 -17.41 -5.46
C ASP A 961 -6.98 -17.75 -5.12
N ASP A 962 -7.72 -18.22 -6.12
CA ASP A 962 -9.14 -18.56 -6.02
C ASP A 962 -9.46 -19.64 -4.98
N VAL A 963 -8.52 -20.53 -4.63
CA VAL A 963 -8.72 -21.49 -3.54
C VAL A 963 -8.93 -20.75 -2.22
N HIS A 964 -8.13 -19.73 -1.95
CA HIS A 964 -8.25 -18.97 -0.70
C HIS A 964 -9.53 -18.14 -0.66
N TRP A 965 -9.93 -17.53 -1.77
CA TRP A 965 -11.21 -16.82 -1.86
C TRP A 965 -12.39 -17.76 -1.63
N ARG A 966 -12.41 -18.92 -2.30
CA ARG A 966 -13.49 -19.91 -2.13
C ARG A 966 -13.62 -20.38 -0.69
N MET A 967 -12.50 -20.63 -0.01
CA MET A 967 -12.53 -20.99 1.40
C MET A 967 -13.02 -19.85 2.28
N ALA A 968 -12.55 -18.61 2.06
CA ALA A 968 -13.05 -17.44 2.79
C ALA A 968 -14.56 -17.25 2.61
N ARG A 969 -15.08 -17.46 1.39
CA ARG A 969 -16.52 -17.40 1.07
C ARG A 969 -17.31 -18.48 1.80
N GLN A 970 -16.85 -19.74 1.76
CA GLN A 970 -17.50 -20.86 2.45
C GLN A 970 -17.51 -20.67 3.98
N MET A 971 -16.39 -20.23 4.54
CA MET A 971 -16.28 -19.93 5.97
C MET A 971 -17.13 -18.73 6.38
N GLY A 972 -17.22 -17.68 5.55
CA GLY A 972 -18.08 -16.53 5.81
C GLY A 972 -19.54 -16.92 5.99
N ARG A 973 -20.03 -17.85 5.15
CA ARG A 973 -21.37 -18.45 5.30
C ARG A 973 -21.47 -19.24 6.61
N SER A 974 -20.50 -20.10 6.91
CA SER A 974 -20.50 -20.92 8.13
C SER A 974 -20.38 -20.11 9.43
N LEU A 975 -19.75 -18.94 9.39
CA LEU A 975 -19.54 -18.03 10.53
C LEU A 975 -20.65 -16.98 10.65
N GLY A 976 -21.69 -17.06 9.81
CA GLY A 976 -22.90 -16.26 9.93
C GLY A 976 -22.82 -14.84 9.35
N ILE A 977 -21.69 -14.45 8.74
CA ILE A 977 -21.55 -13.13 8.09
C ILE A 977 -22.20 -13.08 6.70
N GLY A 978 -22.61 -14.23 6.15
CA GLY A 978 -23.27 -14.33 4.85
C GLY A 978 -22.30 -14.64 3.71
N ASP A 979 -22.74 -14.39 2.49
CA ASP A 979 -21.94 -14.62 1.28
C ASP A 979 -21.11 -13.38 0.91
N ILE A 980 -19.78 -13.52 0.96
CA ILE A 980 -18.86 -12.45 0.60
C ILE A 980 -18.81 -12.16 -0.92
N GLY A 981 -19.42 -13.01 -1.75
CA GLY A 981 -19.52 -12.84 -3.20
C GLY A 981 -18.29 -13.30 -3.98
N LEU A 982 -18.19 -12.84 -5.22
CA LEU A 982 -16.99 -12.94 -6.07
C LEU A 982 -16.03 -11.77 -5.78
N PRO A 983 -14.73 -11.87 -6.13
CA PRO A 983 -13.75 -10.82 -5.83
C PRO A 983 -14.09 -9.44 -6.40
N ASN A 984 -14.80 -9.39 -7.53
CA ASN A 984 -15.29 -8.15 -8.16
C ASN A 984 -16.51 -7.53 -7.45
N GLY A 985 -17.03 -8.15 -6.39
CA GLY A 985 -18.21 -7.71 -5.64
C GLY A 985 -19.55 -8.27 -6.15
N GLU A 986 -19.56 -9.05 -7.23
CA GLU A 986 -20.79 -9.69 -7.72
C GLU A 986 -21.25 -10.82 -6.78
N GLN A 987 -22.55 -11.14 -6.83
CA GLN A 987 -23.17 -12.21 -6.03
C GLN A 987 -22.99 -12.06 -4.51
N GLN A 988 -22.67 -10.85 -4.05
CA GLN A 988 -22.48 -10.55 -2.66
C GLN A 988 -23.81 -10.48 -1.92
N ALA A 989 -23.91 -11.22 -0.81
CA ALA A 989 -25.11 -11.28 0.02
C ALA A 989 -24.71 -11.38 1.50
N PHE A 990 -24.23 -10.27 2.05
CA PHE A 990 -23.90 -10.19 3.47
C PHE A 990 -25.13 -10.27 4.36
N ASN A 991 -24.98 -10.92 5.51
CA ASN A 991 -25.98 -10.94 6.56
C ASN A 991 -25.81 -9.70 7.46
N LEU A 992 -26.36 -8.56 7.05
CA LEU A 992 -26.29 -7.32 7.83
C LEU A 992 -27.10 -7.35 9.13
N ARG A 993 -27.81 -8.46 9.42
CA ARG A 993 -28.51 -8.72 10.69
C ARG A 993 -27.80 -9.77 11.55
N ALA A 994 -26.57 -10.14 11.20
CA ALA A 994 -25.79 -11.08 11.98
C ALA A 994 -25.61 -10.58 13.43
N ASP A 995 -25.69 -11.50 14.38
CA ASP A 995 -25.43 -11.30 15.81
C ASP A 995 -24.00 -11.67 16.22
N SER A 996 -23.14 -11.98 15.25
CA SER A 996 -21.76 -12.38 15.48
C SER A 996 -20.97 -11.30 16.21
N ALA A 997 -20.33 -11.70 17.31
CA ALA A 997 -19.48 -10.86 18.17
C ALA A 997 -18.05 -11.43 18.24
N ASP A 998 -17.52 -11.88 17.09
CA ASP A 998 -16.15 -12.36 16.97
C ASP A 998 -15.25 -11.28 16.33
N TRP A 999 -14.40 -10.66 17.15
CA TRP A 999 -13.47 -9.61 16.72
C TRP A 999 -12.52 -10.04 15.59
N ARG A 1000 -12.22 -11.34 15.46
CA ARG A 1000 -11.32 -11.86 14.40
C ARG A 1000 -11.93 -11.68 13.02
N LEU A 1001 -13.27 -11.66 12.92
CA LEU A 1001 -13.97 -11.40 11.68
C LEU A 1001 -13.71 -9.98 11.17
N ILE A 1002 -13.49 -9.01 12.06
CA ILE A 1002 -13.10 -7.65 11.67
C ILE A 1002 -11.78 -7.73 10.90
N TYR A 1003 -10.75 -8.39 11.43
CA TYR A 1003 -9.47 -8.50 10.72
C TYR A 1003 -9.58 -9.22 9.39
N ALA A 1004 -10.34 -10.31 9.31
CA ALA A 1004 -10.59 -10.99 8.05
C ALA A 1004 -11.24 -10.05 7.01
N LEU A 1005 -12.29 -9.32 7.40
CA LEU A 1005 -13.00 -8.38 6.53
C LEU A 1005 -12.11 -7.21 6.11
N LEU A 1006 -11.23 -6.73 7.00
CA LEU A 1006 -10.23 -5.72 6.67
C LEU A 1006 -9.20 -6.22 5.65
N GLU A 1007 -8.75 -7.48 5.75
CA GLU A 1007 -7.85 -8.06 4.74
C GLU A 1007 -8.54 -8.21 3.37
N LEU A 1008 -9.80 -8.66 3.34
CA LEU A 1008 -10.59 -8.75 2.11
C LEU A 1008 -10.87 -7.37 1.50
N HIS A 1009 -11.17 -6.37 2.34
CA HIS A 1009 -11.32 -4.98 1.90
C HIS A 1009 -10.03 -4.46 1.25
N ARG A 1010 -8.88 -4.67 1.89
CA ARG A 1010 -7.58 -4.27 1.32
C ARG A 1010 -7.26 -4.97 0.00
N ALA A 1011 -7.70 -6.22 -0.16
CA ALA A 1011 -7.48 -6.98 -1.40
C ALA A 1011 -8.35 -6.48 -2.56
N THR A 1012 -9.59 -6.06 -2.27
CA THR A 1012 -10.62 -5.82 -3.31
C THR A 1012 -11.02 -4.35 -3.48
N GLY A 1013 -10.74 -3.49 -2.49
CA GLY A 1013 -11.31 -2.15 -2.40
C GLY A 1013 -12.82 -2.12 -2.10
N ASN A 1014 -13.47 -3.28 -1.94
CA ASN A 1014 -14.93 -3.36 -1.77
C ASN A 1014 -15.35 -2.83 -0.39
N ARG A 1015 -16.03 -1.67 -0.36
CA ARG A 1015 -16.50 -1.02 0.88
C ARG A 1015 -17.57 -1.82 1.62
N SER A 1016 -18.30 -2.71 0.96
CA SER A 1016 -19.29 -3.55 1.65
C SER A 1016 -18.64 -4.47 2.69
N MET A 1017 -17.36 -4.83 2.52
CA MET A 1017 -16.58 -5.57 3.53
C MET A 1017 -16.44 -4.76 4.82
N LEU A 1018 -16.19 -3.45 4.71
CA LEU A 1018 -16.17 -2.54 5.86
C LEU A 1018 -17.54 -2.43 6.52
N LYS A 1019 -18.61 -2.35 5.73
CA LYS A 1019 -19.99 -2.32 6.25
C LYS A 1019 -20.29 -3.56 7.10
N MET A 1020 -19.89 -4.74 6.64
CA MET A 1020 -20.04 -5.97 7.43
C MET A 1020 -19.15 -5.97 8.68
N ALA A 1021 -17.94 -5.39 8.61
CA ALA A 1021 -17.05 -5.26 9.77
C ALA A 1021 -17.66 -4.34 10.84
N CYS A 1022 -18.35 -3.27 10.42
CA CYS A 1022 -19.14 -2.41 11.31
C CYS A 1022 -20.27 -3.17 12.00
N VAL A 1023 -20.98 -4.07 11.32
CA VAL A 1023 -22.02 -4.91 11.96
C VAL A 1023 -21.43 -5.76 13.09
N VAL A 1024 -20.30 -6.42 12.85
CA VAL A 1024 -19.60 -7.20 13.89
C VAL A 1024 -19.13 -6.29 15.03
N ALA A 1025 -18.57 -5.12 14.70
CA ALA A 1025 -18.12 -4.14 15.68
C ALA A 1025 -19.28 -3.60 16.55
N ASP A 1026 -20.47 -3.40 15.98
CA ASP A 1026 -21.65 -2.95 16.71
C ASP A 1026 -22.16 -4.01 17.69
N ASN A 1027 -22.01 -5.29 17.35
CA ASN A 1027 -22.29 -6.38 18.29
C ASN A 1027 -21.26 -6.44 19.41
N LEU A 1028 -19.98 -6.21 19.11
CA LEU A 1028 -18.92 -6.15 20.12
C LEU A 1028 -19.08 -4.96 21.08
N LEU A 1029 -19.54 -3.81 20.58
CA LEU A 1029 -19.81 -2.63 21.42
C LEU A 1029 -20.86 -2.89 22.50
N LYS A 1030 -21.81 -3.81 22.27
CA LYS A 1030 -22.82 -4.19 23.28
C LYS A 1030 -22.20 -4.88 24.50
N LEU A 1031 -20.97 -5.38 24.37
CA LEU A 1031 -20.22 -5.98 25.48
C LEU A 1031 -19.52 -4.92 26.34
N GLN A 1032 -19.43 -3.68 25.87
CA GLN A 1032 -18.79 -2.62 26.65
C GLN A 1032 -19.66 -2.23 27.84
N THR A 1033 -19.08 -2.24 29.04
CA THR A 1033 -19.77 -1.78 30.25
C THR A 1033 -19.76 -0.27 30.35
N THR A 1034 -20.56 0.28 31.27
CA THR A 1034 -20.58 1.72 31.58
C THR A 1034 -19.22 2.25 32.05
N THR A 1035 -18.38 1.37 32.57
CA THR A 1035 -16.98 1.66 32.94
C THR A 1035 -16.02 1.65 31.75
N GLY A 1036 -16.46 1.33 30.53
CA GLY A 1036 -15.61 1.26 29.34
C GLY A 1036 -14.89 -0.07 29.11
N LEU A 1037 -15.00 -1.04 30.03
CA LEU A 1037 -14.38 -2.36 29.94
C LEU A 1037 -15.19 -3.35 29.08
N PHE A 1038 -14.56 -4.42 28.58
CA PHE A 1038 -15.17 -5.43 27.71
C PHE A 1038 -15.20 -6.85 28.32
N PRO A 1039 -15.98 -7.11 29.38
CA PRO A 1039 -16.14 -8.48 29.89
C PRO A 1039 -16.86 -9.38 28.87
N ARG A 1040 -16.50 -10.67 28.83
CA ARG A 1040 -17.28 -11.66 28.07
C ARG A 1040 -18.63 -11.91 28.75
N PRO A 1041 -19.66 -12.38 28.02
CA PRO A 1041 -20.96 -12.69 28.61
C PRO A 1041 -20.84 -13.59 29.85
N GLN A 1042 -21.59 -13.26 30.90
CA GLN A 1042 -21.59 -13.97 32.20
C GLN A 1042 -20.26 -13.91 32.98
N ARG A 1043 -19.35 -13.00 32.62
CA ARG A 1043 -18.09 -12.79 33.34
C ARG A 1043 -18.08 -11.42 34.01
N GLU A 1044 -17.55 -11.40 35.23
CA GLU A 1044 -17.48 -10.19 36.06
C GLU A 1044 -16.18 -9.41 35.84
N TYR A 1045 -15.18 -10.03 35.22
CA TYR A 1045 -13.86 -9.44 34.99
C TYR A 1045 -13.60 -9.26 33.50
N ALA A 1046 -13.01 -8.11 33.15
CA ALA A 1046 -12.52 -7.80 31.82
C ALA A 1046 -10.98 -7.84 31.81
N ARG A 1047 -10.40 -8.31 30.71
CA ARG A 1047 -8.94 -8.32 30.53
C ARG A 1047 -8.46 -6.94 30.08
N THR A 1048 -7.36 -6.43 30.65
CA THR A 1048 -6.76 -5.15 30.22
C THR A 1048 -6.05 -5.27 28.87
N GLY A 1049 -5.54 -6.46 28.53
CA GLY A 1049 -5.08 -6.83 27.19
C GLY A 1049 -6.15 -7.45 26.29
N ASP A 1050 -7.36 -6.88 26.23
CA ASP A 1050 -8.43 -7.38 25.33
C ASP A 1050 -8.16 -6.99 23.86
N GLU A 1051 -8.57 -7.86 22.92
CA GLU A 1051 -8.43 -7.66 21.47
C GLU A 1051 -9.63 -6.94 20.86
N ILE A 1052 -10.80 -6.95 21.52
CA ILE A 1052 -11.96 -6.20 21.05
C ILE A 1052 -11.60 -4.72 20.81
N PRO A 1053 -11.07 -3.97 21.79
CA PRO A 1053 -10.68 -2.58 21.57
C PRO A 1053 -9.58 -2.43 20.49
N LEU A 1054 -8.66 -3.39 20.33
CA LEU A 1054 -7.65 -3.32 19.27
C LEU A 1054 -8.27 -3.51 17.87
N ALA A 1055 -9.20 -4.46 17.72
CA ALA A 1055 -9.93 -4.66 16.47
C ALA A 1055 -10.81 -3.46 16.11
N LEU A 1056 -11.48 -2.85 17.10
CA LEU A 1056 -12.25 -1.60 16.91
C LEU A 1056 -11.35 -0.43 16.51
N LEU A 1057 -10.16 -0.33 17.08
CA LEU A 1057 -9.16 0.69 16.71
C LEU A 1057 -8.70 0.51 15.26
N HIS A 1058 -8.48 -0.73 14.83
CA HIS A 1058 -8.13 -1.05 13.45
C HIS A 1058 -9.26 -0.77 12.46
N LEU A 1059 -10.51 -1.07 12.83
CA LEU A 1059 -11.66 -0.71 12.02
C LEU A 1059 -11.79 0.80 11.89
N THR A 1060 -11.62 1.55 12.98
CA THR A 1060 -11.61 3.01 12.98
C THR A 1060 -10.56 3.54 12.01
N ALA A 1061 -9.32 3.03 12.08
CA ALA A 1061 -8.27 3.43 11.17
C ALA A 1061 -8.57 3.09 9.70
N ALA A 1062 -9.27 1.98 9.43
CA ALA A 1062 -9.70 1.63 8.08
C ALA A 1062 -10.79 2.58 7.55
N LEU A 1063 -11.78 2.92 8.37
CA LEU A 1063 -12.83 3.90 8.03
C LEU A 1063 -12.25 5.30 7.77
N ASP A 1064 -11.19 5.66 8.49
CA ASP A 1064 -10.46 6.92 8.34
C ASP A 1064 -9.43 6.94 7.20
N GLY A 1065 -9.21 5.80 6.50
CA GLY A 1065 -8.16 5.69 5.48
C GLY A 1065 -6.73 5.79 6.03
N LYS A 1066 -6.51 5.47 7.32
CA LYS A 1066 -5.23 5.55 8.05
C LYS A 1066 -4.66 4.17 8.46
N SER A 1067 -5.14 3.09 7.85
CA SER A 1067 -4.76 1.71 8.22
C SER A 1067 -3.26 1.44 8.14
N ASP A 1068 -2.58 2.07 7.19
CA ASP A 1068 -1.14 2.02 6.92
C ASP A 1068 -0.28 2.62 8.04
N ARG A 1069 -0.85 3.46 8.90
CA ARG A 1069 -0.13 4.09 10.04
C ARG A 1069 -0.20 3.26 11.32
N MET A 1070 -1.07 2.26 11.39
CA MET A 1070 -1.35 1.53 12.62
C MET A 1070 -0.30 0.45 12.92
N PRO A 1071 -0.02 0.16 14.21
CA PRO A 1071 0.64 -1.09 14.60
C PRO A 1071 -0.04 -2.26 13.90
N ARG A 1072 0.70 -3.19 13.28
CA ARG A 1072 0.02 -4.26 12.53
C ARG A 1072 -0.86 -5.14 13.44
N PRO A 1073 -2.03 -5.59 12.98
CA PRO A 1073 -2.77 -6.66 13.64
C PRO A 1073 -1.91 -7.92 13.71
N MET A 1074 -1.84 -8.53 14.89
CA MET A 1074 -1.03 -9.73 15.12
C MET A 1074 -1.89 -10.84 15.71
N PHE A 1075 -1.66 -12.08 15.26
CA PHE A 1075 -2.16 -13.23 15.99
C PHE A 1075 -1.42 -13.32 17.33
N ASP A 1076 -2.13 -13.27 18.45
CA ASP A 1076 -1.50 -13.29 19.77
C ASP A 1076 -2.34 -14.10 20.78
N SER A 1077 -1.72 -15.13 21.35
CA SER A 1077 -2.30 -15.87 22.47
C SER A 1077 -2.17 -15.09 23.77
N ARG A 1078 -3.15 -15.21 24.66
CA ARG A 1078 -3.13 -14.58 25.99
C ARG A 1078 -3.66 -15.55 27.01
N PHE A 1079 -2.79 -15.96 27.93
CA PHE A 1079 -3.19 -16.82 29.03
C PHE A 1079 -2.14 -16.82 30.14
N PHE A 1080 -2.65 -17.14 31.33
CA PHE A 1080 -1.88 -17.59 32.47
C PHE A 1080 -2.48 -18.91 32.95
N HIS A 1081 -1.64 -19.90 33.24
CA HIS A 1081 -2.04 -21.26 33.59
C HIS A 1081 -1.29 -21.73 34.83
N CYS A 1082 -2.04 -21.92 35.92
CA CYS A 1082 -1.53 -22.26 37.24
C CYS A 1082 -2.62 -22.99 38.03
N GLU A 1083 -2.29 -23.64 39.14
CA GLU A 1083 -3.29 -24.06 40.11
C GLU A 1083 -4.01 -22.85 40.70
N TYR A 1084 -5.31 -22.99 40.91
CA TYR A 1084 -6.15 -21.98 41.55
C TYR A 1084 -6.88 -22.61 42.72
N HIS A 1085 -6.69 -22.06 43.91
CA HIS A 1085 -7.27 -22.57 45.17
C HIS A 1085 -8.42 -21.71 45.68
N GLY A 1086 -9.01 -20.86 44.83
CA GLY A 1086 -10.28 -20.19 45.10
C GLY A 1086 -11.49 -21.04 44.71
N GLN A 1087 -12.69 -20.53 44.98
CA GLN A 1087 -13.94 -21.18 44.59
C GLN A 1087 -14.12 -21.10 43.07
N LEU A 1088 -14.48 -22.23 42.46
CA LEU A 1088 -14.74 -22.35 41.02
C LEU A 1088 -16.09 -23.03 40.78
N ALA A 1089 -16.91 -22.44 39.92
CA ALA A 1089 -18.05 -23.09 39.30
C ALA A 1089 -17.60 -24.21 38.35
N GLU A 1090 -18.50 -25.14 38.03
CA GLU A 1090 -18.15 -26.35 37.27
C GLU A 1090 -17.56 -26.04 35.88
N HIS A 1091 -18.09 -25.03 35.19
CA HIS A 1091 -17.58 -24.59 33.89
C HIS A 1091 -16.21 -23.91 33.94
N GLN A 1092 -15.70 -23.57 35.13
CA GLN A 1092 -14.37 -22.97 35.34
C GLN A 1092 -13.30 -24.02 35.68
N LYS A 1093 -13.71 -25.28 35.97
CA LYS A 1093 -12.80 -26.36 36.31
C LYS A 1093 -12.26 -27.04 35.05
N LYS A 1094 -10.96 -27.32 35.04
CA LYS A 1094 -10.31 -28.10 33.98
C LYS A 1094 -10.48 -29.59 34.26
N ARG A 1095 -10.85 -30.37 33.25
CA ARG A 1095 -11.21 -31.80 33.42
C ARG A 1095 -10.08 -32.72 33.89
N ALA A 1096 -8.86 -32.52 33.38
CA ALA A 1096 -7.80 -33.52 33.47
C ALA A 1096 -6.66 -33.19 34.46
N ASP A 1097 -6.72 -32.03 35.12
CA ASP A 1097 -5.59 -31.49 35.89
C ASP A 1097 -6.07 -30.39 36.85
N LYS A 1098 -5.43 -30.27 38.02
CA LYS A 1098 -5.69 -29.24 39.04
C LYS A 1098 -5.32 -27.82 38.56
N ARG A 1099 -4.41 -27.70 37.58
CA ARG A 1099 -4.09 -26.41 36.95
C ARG A 1099 -5.28 -25.91 36.12
N THR A 1100 -5.57 -24.62 36.17
CA THR A 1100 -6.62 -23.97 35.36
C THR A 1100 -6.07 -22.71 34.68
N TYR A 1101 -6.82 -22.20 33.71
CA TYR A 1101 -6.46 -21.01 32.93
C TYR A 1101 -7.19 -19.79 33.48
N ASP A 1102 -6.53 -18.64 33.47
CA ASP A 1102 -7.14 -17.33 33.73
C ASP A 1102 -8.38 -17.06 32.87
N ASN A 1103 -8.40 -17.55 31.62
CA ASN A 1103 -9.57 -17.53 30.76
C ASN A 1103 -10.75 -18.32 31.34
N TYR A 1104 -10.53 -19.45 32.01
CA TYR A 1104 -11.62 -20.20 32.64
C TYR A 1104 -12.06 -19.56 33.95
N VAL A 1105 -11.10 -19.07 34.75
CA VAL A 1105 -11.38 -18.47 36.06
C VAL A 1105 -12.07 -17.12 35.91
N PHE A 1106 -11.49 -16.17 35.16
CA PHE A 1106 -11.94 -14.78 35.18
C PHE A 1106 -12.62 -14.32 33.90
N TYR A 1107 -11.99 -14.55 32.74
CA TYR A 1107 -12.30 -13.76 31.54
C TYR A 1107 -13.29 -14.42 30.57
N GLY A 1108 -13.52 -15.73 30.68
CA GLY A 1108 -14.21 -16.52 29.67
C GLY A 1108 -13.28 -16.91 28.51
N SER A 1109 -13.75 -17.84 27.69
CA SER A 1109 -13.05 -18.20 26.46
C SER A 1109 -13.08 -17.03 25.45
N PRO A 1110 -11.99 -16.79 24.70
CA PRO A 1110 -11.85 -15.65 23.78
C PRO A 1110 -12.90 -15.57 22.67
#